data_AF-A0A0H4X4P1-F1
#
_entry.id   AF-A0A0H4X4P1-F1
#
_cell.length_a   1.000
_cell.length_b   1.000
_cell.length_c   1.000
_cell.angle_alpha   90.00
_cell.angle_beta   90.00
_cell.angle_gamma   90.00
#
_symmetry.space_group_name_H-M   'P 1'
#
loop_
_entity.id
_entity.type
_entity.pdbx_description
1 polymer ?
#
loop_
_entity_poly.entity_id
_entity_poly.type
_entity_poly.pdbx_seq_one_letter_code
_entity_poly.pdbx_strand_id
1 'polypeptide(L)'
;MATDSGNAGVALEEARTLAGDVVRSVQESVGEVQAVEGLAARLAGGANEQAAASEQVRAAIESVAVHLEQTGQSVHELVRSQRTVSESAKAQTQEAEATAGTLQEVTASVAGVRKDAAHLAASSDATAGTLEEVTRSVKGVSTSAEELAASSEELLASMTEMNATVADLVARNQSSAAATEQVAATSEQMAKGIVRLASDSQGVGERVGQVSQAVTGLVRALGEVTRDATSMAASVEETASTVEELARSVRGVAESARTLEAHAASTASTVEEVAASVEEVAATAEKNAATVEANAATIEQLARSAQSVARSAEQINTLAAGSATASSQMESSTRRVAQMMEEARTTAERVGNSAREGGATVARSIAGFGRIRTSIVESSGVMKEMGRRAEEIGDIVQTINLIADRTNLLSLNASIEAARAGEHGRGFAVVAEEIRALADRAAAASSDVAKIVRGLQTTAREAAAATGEGARAADEGAALAADAERALSTILKGVEDLGHNVREVSRASGEQVQSTQALVQGTAKVSEQSRSIAASAAEQAQAAQSLAQGGTEMRRMARQTTQATSDQARALRDAVRSNGQLAEVAQKVARAVQEQAMAAADLAKGSAQMRQLVQGVSAAVVAQGQGVAGVGTLAQEASASTQRILVGLAEQATAAQEVTRAMEETRKQVAQSSRGMTEQARALKQSETASRQVAKLAASVTRATDEQVKALSGLVRGADEVRRVAKQTSRALDEQTEALSSLAGSAARQATGVGVVARASAEATSVTEGLAKGLEEIRVKTRDITTATAQQARGATATAAEVQEVAVRLAQLTRLQGLQAESLARLNGALGGTKDLSEAGAAQGAKEQRA
;
A
#
# COMPACT_ATOMS: atom_id res chain seq x y z
N MET A 1 -49.30 68.84 -145.52
CA MET A 1 -47.91 68.99 -145.97
C MET A 1 -47.02 68.88 -144.74
N ALA A 2 -45.96 68.05 -144.80
CA ALA A 2 -44.78 67.98 -143.91
C ALA A 2 -45.03 67.62 -142.43
N THR A 3 -44.95 66.33 -142.03
CA THR A 3 -43.77 65.57 -141.51
C THR A 3 -43.54 65.70 -140.00
N ASP A 4 -43.60 64.54 -139.33
CA ASP A 4 -42.84 64.12 -138.13
C ASP A 4 -43.24 64.66 -136.73
N SER A 5 -44.12 63.96 -136.00
CA SER A 5 -44.32 64.12 -134.54
C SER A 5 -44.95 62.90 -133.82
N GLY A 6 -44.88 61.70 -134.42
CA GLY A 6 -45.50 60.48 -133.88
C GLY A 6 -44.78 59.80 -132.71
N ASN A 7 -43.70 60.38 -132.17
CA ASN A 7 -42.81 59.69 -131.21
C ASN A 7 -42.72 60.34 -129.80
N ALA A 8 -43.52 61.38 -129.50
CA ALA A 8 -43.49 62.08 -128.20
C ALA A 8 -44.61 61.69 -127.23
N GLY A 9 -45.73 61.13 -127.71
CA GLY A 9 -46.88 60.74 -126.86
C GLY A 9 -46.67 59.43 -126.09
N VAL A 10 -45.98 58.45 -126.69
CA VAL A 10 -45.73 57.13 -126.06
C VAL A 10 -44.70 57.23 -124.94
N ALA A 11 -43.68 58.08 -125.08
CA ALA A 11 -42.65 58.28 -124.06
C ALA A 11 -43.17 59.00 -122.78
N LEU A 12 -44.21 59.83 -122.91
CA LEU A 12 -44.83 60.54 -121.78
C LEU A 12 -45.81 59.66 -121.00
N GLU A 13 -46.53 58.75 -121.68
CA GLU A 13 -47.37 57.75 -121.03
C GLU A 13 -46.50 56.71 -120.29
N GLU A 14 -45.42 56.22 -120.92
CA GLU A 14 -44.46 55.29 -120.29
C GLU A 14 -43.79 55.88 -119.05
N ALA A 15 -43.38 57.15 -119.08
CA ALA A 15 -42.81 57.84 -117.93
C ALA A 15 -43.82 58.00 -116.77
N ARG A 16 -45.12 58.10 -117.07
CA ARG A 16 -46.19 58.24 -116.06
C ARG A 16 -46.51 56.90 -115.40
N THR A 17 -46.59 55.81 -116.18
CA THR A 17 -46.68 54.45 -115.61
C THR A 17 -45.47 54.12 -114.76
N LEU A 18 -44.26 54.46 -115.22
CA LEU A 18 -43.03 54.24 -114.45
C LEU A 18 -43.03 55.06 -113.14
N ALA A 19 -43.45 56.32 -113.17
CA ALA A 19 -43.56 57.15 -111.97
C ALA A 19 -44.62 56.62 -110.98
N GLY A 20 -45.77 56.13 -111.48
CA GLY A 20 -46.81 55.49 -110.66
C GLY A 20 -46.36 54.18 -110.02
N ASP A 21 -45.63 53.35 -110.76
CA ASP A 21 -45.07 52.10 -110.25
C ASP A 21 -43.93 52.34 -109.25
N VAL A 22 -43.11 53.39 -109.46
CA VAL A 22 -42.09 53.81 -108.49
C VAL A 22 -42.74 54.35 -107.21
N VAL A 23 -43.82 55.15 -107.29
CA VAL A 23 -44.53 55.62 -106.09
C VAL A 23 -45.15 54.44 -105.32
N ARG A 24 -45.76 53.47 -106.01
CA ARG A 24 -46.30 52.26 -105.37
C ARG A 24 -45.20 51.43 -104.71
N SER A 25 -44.07 51.25 -105.39
CA SER A 25 -42.90 50.55 -104.85
C SER A 25 -42.29 51.25 -103.63
N VAL A 26 -42.23 52.59 -103.60
CA VAL A 26 -41.77 53.34 -102.43
C VAL A 26 -42.77 53.23 -101.27
N GLN A 27 -44.08 53.23 -101.53
CA GLN A 27 -45.10 53.05 -100.49
C GLN A 27 -45.11 51.62 -99.91
N GLU A 28 -44.93 50.59 -100.75
CA GLU A 28 -44.72 49.21 -100.29
C GLU A 28 -43.46 49.10 -99.44
N SER A 29 -42.35 49.72 -99.87
CA SER A 29 -41.12 49.79 -99.07
C SER A 29 -41.31 50.51 -97.73
N VAL A 30 -42.09 51.58 -97.68
CA VAL A 30 -42.43 52.27 -96.42
C VAL A 30 -43.21 51.35 -95.48
N GLY A 31 -44.17 50.56 -96.00
CA GLY A 31 -44.92 49.59 -95.22
C GLY A 31 -44.04 48.46 -94.66
N GLU A 32 -43.09 47.97 -95.46
CA GLU A 32 -42.11 46.97 -95.01
C GLU A 32 -41.17 47.54 -93.94
N VAL A 33 -40.66 48.77 -94.11
CA VAL A 33 -39.77 49.41 -93.13
C VAL A 33 -40.52 49.68 -91.81
N GLN A 34 -41.79 50.07 -91.85
CA GLN A 34 -42.62 50.20 -90.64
C GLN A 34 -42.87 48.86 -89.93
N ALA A 35 -43.06 47.78 -90.69
CA ALA A 35 -43.18 46.45 -90.11
C ALA A 35 -41.88 46.00 -89.42
N VAL A 36 -40.72 46.30 -90.02
CA VAL A 36 -39.40 46.04 -89.43
C VAL A 36 -39.13 46.93 -88.21
N GLU A 37 -39.56 48.19 -88.23
CA GLU A 37 -39.49 49.11 -87.09
C GLU A 37 -40.31 48.60 -85.90
N GLY A 38 -41.54 48.15 -86.14
CA GLY A 38 -42.37 47.51 -85.11
C GLY A 38 -41.79 46.21 -84.57
N LEU A 39 -41.13 45.42 -85.42
CA LEU A 39 -40.40 44.22 -85.01
C LEU A 39 -39.19 44.56 -84.12
N ALA A 40 -38.42 45.59 -84.49
CA ALA A 40 -37.28 46.08 -83.73
C ALA A 40 -37.70 46.61 -82.35
N ALA A 41 -38.78 47.39 -82.25
CA ALA A 41 -39.30 47.84 -80.96
C ALA A 41 -39.73 46.67 -80.04
N ARG A 42 -40.36 45.63 -80.60
CA ARG A 42 -40.72 44.41 -79.84
C ARG A 42 -39.49 43.61 -79.41
N LEU A 43 -38.46 43.52 -80.25
CA LEU A 43 -37.18 42.89 -79.93
C LEU A 43 -36.43 43.64 -78.82
N ALA A 44 -36.43 44.98 -78.85
CA ALA A 44 -35.83 45.80 -77.78
C ALA A 44 -36.59 45.65 -76.44
N GLY A 45 -37.93 45.58 -76.49
CA GLY A 45 -38.75 45.27 -75.31
C GLY A 45 -38.45 43.90 -74.72
N GLY A 46 -38.39 42.86 -75.56
CA GLY A 46 -38.04 41.50 -75.14
C GLY A 46 -36.62 41.38 -74.58
N ALA A 47 -35.65 42.11 -75.15
CA ALA A 47 -34.28 42.16 -74.63
C ALA A 47 -34.18 42.86 -73.26
N ASN A 48 -34.98 43.91 -73.01
CA ASN A 48 -35.07 44.55 -71.69
C ASN A 48 -35.74 43.65 -70.64
N GLU A 49 -36.81 42.94 -71.01
CA GLU A 49 -37.43 41.94 -70.12
C GLU A 49 -36.46 40.81 -69.78
N GLN A 50 -35.69 40.34 -70.75
CA GLN A 50 -34.64 39.33 -70.54
C GLN A 50 -33.51 39.85 -69.64
N ALA A 51 -33.14 41.13 -69.74
CA ALA A 51 -32.18 41.75 -68.83
C ALA A 51 -32.71 41.83 -67.39
N ALA A 52 -33.97 42.23 -67.20
CA ALA A 52 -34.61 42.29 -65.89
C ALA A 52 -34.77 40.90 -65.25
N ALA A 53 -35.16 39.88 -66.04
CA ALA A 53 -35.23 38.50 -65.58
C ALA A 53 -33.86 37.95 -65.19
N SER A 54 -32.81 38.26 -65.98
CA SER A 54 -31.43 37.87 -65.65
C SER A 54 -30.93 38.50 -64.35
N GLU A 55 -31.34 39.74 -64.07
CA GLU A 55 -31.00 40.46 -62.84
C GLU A 55 -31.74 39.90 -61.61
N GLN A 56 -33.01 39.51 -61.75
CA GLN A 56 -33.74 38.79 -60.70
C GLN A 56 -33.10 37.43 -60.38
N VAL A 57 -32.71 36.67 -61.41
CA VAL A 57 -31.99 35.40 -61.24
C VAL A 57 -30.65 35.64 -60.54
N ARG A 58 -29.91 36.69 -60.91
CA ARG A 58 -28.66 37.08 -60.24
C ARG A 58 -28.87 37.33 -58.75
N ALA A 59 -29.88 38.13 -58.38
CA ALA A 59 -30.19 38.44 -56.98
C ALA A 59 -30.59 37.20 -56.17
N ALA A 60 -31.35 36.27 -56.78
CA ALA A 60 -31.71 35.00 -56.14
C ALA A 60 -30.46 34.12 -55.90
N ILE A 61 -29.54 34.07 -56.86
CA ILE A 61 -28.28 33.30 -56.73
C ILE A 61 -27.36 33.94 -55.69
N GLU A 62 -27.31 35.27 -55.58
CA GLU A 62 -26.56 35.96 -54.52
C GLU A 62 -27.12 35.64 -53.13
N SER A 63 -28.45 35.56 -52.98
CA SER A 63 -29.08 35.10 -51.73
C SER A 63 -28.70 33.66 -51.38
N VAL A 64 -28.69 32.76 -52.37
CA VAL A 64 -28.22 31.37 -52.19
C VAL A 64 -26.74 31.34 -51.78
N ALA A 65 -25.89 32.19 -52.36
CA ALA A 65 -24.47 32.27 -52.01
C ALA A 65 -24.25 32.67 -50.53
N VAL A 66 -25.05 33.62 -50.02
CA VAL A 66 -25.00 34.03 -48.60
C VAL A 66 -25.41 32.89 -47.68
N HIS A 67 -26.46 32.13 -48.02
CA HIS A 67 -26.87 30.97 -47.23
C HIS A 67 -25.86 29.82 -47.28
N LEU A 68 -25.19 29.60 -48.43
CA LEU A 68 -24.09 28.63 -48.54
C LEU A 68 -22.90 29.03 -47.66
N GLU A 69 -22.60 30.33 -47.56
CA GLU A 69 -21.53 30.84 -46.69
C GLU A 69 -21.84 30.64 -45.21
N GLN A 70 -23.07 30.95 -44.78
CA GLN A 70 -23.53 30.66 -43.41
C GLN A 70 -23.48 29.16 -43.10
N THR A 71 -23.96 28.32 -44.02
CA THR A 71 -23.93 26.86 -43.87
C THR A 71 -22.49 26.34 -43.80
N GLY A 72 -21.59 26.86 -44.63
CA GLY A 72 -20.17 26.52 -44.62
C GLY A 72 -19.47 26.86 -43.29
N GLN A 73 -19.82 28.00 -42.68
CA GLN A 73 -19.33 28.40 -41.36
C GLN A 73 -19.83 27.44 -40.26
N SER A 74 -21.12 27.11 -40.23
CA SER A 74 -21.68 26.15 -39.27
C SER A 74 -21.07 24.76 -39.42
N VAL A 75 -20.80 24.30 -40.64
CA VAL A 75 -20.13 23.03 -40.91
C VAL A 75 -18.68 23.05 -40.38
N HIS A 76 -17.95 24.15 -40.52
CA HIS A 76 -16.60 24.29 -39.96
C HIS A 76 -16.60 24.28 -38.42
N GLU A 77 -17.57 24.93 -37.77
CA GLU A 77 -17.74 24.87 -36.32
C GLU A 77 -18.08 23.45 -35.85
N LEU A 78 -18.92 22.73 -36.59
CA LEU A 78 -19.26 21.34 -36.31
C LEU A 78 -18.03 20.41 -36.41
N VAL A 79 -17.19 20.58 -37.44
CA VAL A 79 -15.92 19.84 -37.58
C VAL A 79 -15.00 20.10 -36.38
N ARG A 80 -14.85 21.36 -35.94
CA ARG A 80 -14.04 21.69 -34.76
C ARG A 80 -14.59 21.02 -33.49
N SER A 81 -15.89 21.11 -33.27
CA SER A 81 -16.56 20.50 -32.11
C SER A 81 -16.39 18.98 -32.10
N GLN A 82 -16.64 18.31 -33.23
CA GLN A 82 -16.47 16.85 -33.35
C GLN A 82 -15.03 16.40 -33.13
N ARG A 83 -14.04 17.20 -33.58
CA ARG A 83 -12.62 16.95 -33.33
C ARG A 83 -12.28 17.05 -31.85
N THR A 84 -12.75 18.09 -31.16
CA THR A 84 -12.57 18.23 -29.72
C THR A 84 -13.19 17.05 -28.96
N VAL A 85 -14.41 16.63 -29.33
CA VAL A 85 -15.05 15.44 -28.73
C VAL A 85 -14.24 14.17 -28.96
N SER A 86 -13.70 13.95 -30.16
CA SER A 86 -12.84 12.78 -30.46
C SER A 86 -11.54 12.79 -29.66
N GLU A 87 -10.88 13.94 -29.53
CA GLU A 87 -9.65 14.09 -28.74
C GLU A 87 -9.92 13.89 -27.24
N SER A 88 -10.99 14.47 -26.69
CA SER A 88 -11.41 14.23 -25.30
C SER A 88 -11.77 12.76 -25.04
N ALA A 89 -12.49 12.12 -25.95
CA ALA A 89 -12.83 10.70 -25.81
C ALA A 89 -11.58 9.80 -25.85
N LYS A 90 -10.57 10.12 -26.68
CA LYS A 90 -9.29 9.40 -26.67
C LYS A 90 -8.54 9.55 -25.35
N ALA A 91 -8.46 10.78 -24.82
CA ALA A 91 -7.81 11.04 -23.53
C ALA A 91 -8.50 10.27 -22.39
N GLN A 92 -9.83 10.30 -22.36
CA GLN A 92 -10.61 9.59 -21.35
C GLN A 92 -10.53 8.06 -21.48
N THR A 93 -10.34 7.54 -22.70
CA THR A 93 -10.06 6.11 -22.92
C THR A 93 -8.71 5.71 -22.33
N GLN A 94 -7.65 6.48 -22.59
CA GLN A 94 -6.31 6.22 -22.02
C GLN A 94 -6.32 6.30 -20.50
N GLU A 95 -7.05 7.25 -19.92
CA GLU A 95 -7.17 7.40 -18.47
C GLU A 95 -7.94 6.21 -17.84
N ALA A 96 -9.00 5.74 -18.48
CA ALA A 96 -9.74 4.57 -18.04
C ALA A 96 -8.92 3.27 -18.12
N GLU A 97 -8.10 3.10 -19.18
CA GLU A 97 -7.16 1.97 -19.31
C GLU A 97 -6.06 2.02 -18.25
N ALA A 98 -5.47 3.20 -18.00
CA ALA A 98 -4.48 3.40 -16.94
C ALA A 98 -5.09 3.10 -15.55
N THR A 99 -6.33 3.53 -15.31
CA THR A 99 -7.06 3.24 -14.06
C THR A 99 -7.33 1.75 -13.90
N ALA A 100 -7.69 1.04 -14.97
CA ALA A 100 -7.85 -0.41 -14.93
C ALA A 100 -6.54 -1.13 -14.60
N GLY A 101 -5.41 -0.68 -15.18
CA GLY A 101 -4.09 -1.23 -14.89
C GLY A 101 -3.65 -1.01 -13.44
N THR A 102 -3.82 0.20 -12.90
CA THR A 102 -3.48 0.48 -11.49
C THR A 102 -4.35 -0.31 -10.52
N LEU A 103 -5.64 -0.47 -10.81
CA LEU A 103 -6.52 -1.33 -10.01
C LEU A 103 -6.08 -2.80 -10.02
N GLN A 104 -5.56 -3.31 -11.14
CA GLN A 104 -4.99 -4.66 -11.22
C GLN A 104 -3.71 -4.80 -10.37
N GLU A 105 -2.83 -3.80 -10.39
CA GLU A 105 -1.63 -3.78 -9.53
C GLU A 105 -1.98 -3.75 -8.05
N VAL A 106 -2.95 -2.90 -7.66
CA VAL A 106 -3.46 -2.86 -6.28
C VAL A 106 -4.07 -4.20 -5.88
N THR A 107 -4.83 -4.85 -6.78
CA THR A 107 -5.38 -6.19 -6.55
C THR A 107 -4.28 -7.22 -6.28
N ALA A 108 -3.19 -7.19 -7.05
CA ALA A 108 -2.04 -8.06 -6.84
C ALA A 108 -1.34 -7.81 -5.50
N SER A 109 -1.20 -6.53 -5.10
CA SER A 109 -0.63 -6.14 -3.81
C SER A 109 -1.49 -6.62 -2.63
N VAL A 110 -2.81 -6.43 -2.72
CA VAL A 110 -3.79 -6.93 -1.72
C VAL A 110 -3.74 -8.45 -1.60
N ALA A 111 -3.60 -9.17 -2.71
CA ALA A 111 -3.42 -10.63 -2.70
C ALA A 111 -2.11 -11.05 -1.99
N GLY A 112 -1.03 -10.26 -2.14
CA GLY A 112 0.22 -10.43 -1.40
C GLY A 112 0.01 -10.30 0.11
N VAL A 113 -0.63 -9.21 0.56
CA VAL A 113 -0.94 -8.99 1.98
C VAL A 113 -1.87 -10.08 2.53
N ARG A 114 -2.81 -10.57 1.72
CA ARG A 114 -3.67 -11.70 2.12
C ARG A 114 -2.85 -12.95 2.41
N LYS A 115 -1.89 -13.26 1.55
CA LYS A 115 -0.99 -14.40 1.73
C LYS A 115 -0.17 -14.24 3.03
N ASP A 116 0.31 -13.05 3.32
CA ASP A 116 1.04 -12.76 4.56
C ASP A 116 0.16 -12.92 5.80
N ALA A 117 -1.10 -12.45 5.75
CA ALA A 117 -2.07 -12.65 6.81
C ALA A 117 -2.37 -14.14 7.06
N ALA A 118 -2.48 -14.95 5.99
CA ALA A 118 -2.65 -16.40 6.10
C ALA A 118 -1.42 -17.08 6.71
N HIS A 119 -0.21 -16.67 6.31
CA HIS A 119 1.04 -17.15 6.91
C HIS A 119 1.16 -16.77 8.39
N LEU A 120 0.77 -15.55 8.76
CA LEU A 120 0.77 -15.10 10.15
C LEU A 120 -0.20 -15.92 11.00
N ALA A 121 -1.39 -16.23 10.49
CA ALA A 121 -2.35 -17.09 11.18
C ALA A 121 -1.79 -18.51 11.42
N ALA A 122 -1.15 -19.10 10.41
CA ALA A 122 -0.53 -20.42 10.52
C ALA A 122 0.68 -20.43 11.48
N SER A 123 1.51 -19.39 11.43
CA SER A 123 2.64 -19.19 12.34
C SER A 123 2.17 -19.02 13.79
N SER A 124 1.09 -18.27 14.01
CA SER A 124 0.48 -18.10 15.34
C SER A 124 -0.06 -19.44 15.88
N ASP A 125 -0.66 -20.27 15.02
CA ASP A 125 -1.09 -21.64 15.38
C ASP A 125 0.09 -22.52 15.80
N ALA A 126 1.18 -22.50 15.03
CA ALA A 126 2.39 -23.25 15.39
C ALA A 126 2.98 -22.75 16.72
N THR A 127 3.01 -21.42 16.91
CA THR A 127 3.52 -20.81 18.15
C THR A 127 2.66 -21.21 19.35
N ALA A 128 1.33 -21.18 19.24
CA ALA A 128 0.44 -21.64 20.30
C ALA A 128 0.70 -23.11 20.67
N GLY A 129 0.84 -23.99 19.67
CA GLY A 129 1.19 -25.40 19.90
C GLY A 129 2.52 -25.59 20.62
N THR A 130 3.57 -24.83 20.24
CA THR A 130 4.86 -24.88 20.95
C THR A 130 4.76 -24.37 22.37
N LEU A 131 3.97 -23.32 22.63
CA LEU A 131 3.76 -22.78 23.98
C LEU A 131 3.01 -23.78 24.87
N GLU A 132 2.06 -24.54 24.32
CA GLU A 132 1.38 -25.62 25.04
C GLU A 132 2.34 -26.76 25.40
N GLU A 133 3.24 -27.14 24.50
CA GLU A 133 4.30 -28.12 24.78
C GLU A 133 5.25 -27.64 25.86
N VAL A 134 5.74 -26.40 25.78
CA VAL A 134 6.60 -25.80 26.80
C VAL A 134 5.87 -25.74 28.14
N THR A 135 4.58 -25.40 28.15
CA THR A 135 3.76 -25.39 29.37
C THR A 135 3.69 -26.77 30.01
N ARG A 136 3.49 -27.83 29.21
CA ARG A 136 3.55 -29.22 29.69
C ARG A 136 4.92 -29.58 30.26
N SER A 137 6.00 -29.18 29.59
CA SER A 137 7.36 -29.44 30.06
C SER A 137 7.67 -28.72 31.38
N VAL A 138 7.31 -27.44 31.51
CA VAL A 138 7.51 -26.65 32.75
C VAL A 138 6.70 -27.25 33.89
N LYS A 139 5.48 -27.73 33.62
CA LYS A 139 4.67 -28.43 34.62
C LYS A 139 5.34 -29.73 35.08
N GLY A 140 5.96 -30.48 34.16
CA GLY A 140 6.77 -31.65 34.49
C GLY A 140 7.96 -31.34 35.41
N VAL A 141 8.69 -30.25 35.15
CA VAL A 141 9.78 -29.78 36.03
C VAL A 141 9.26 -29.42 37.43
N SER A 142 8.07 -28.83 37.51
CA SER A 142 7.42 -28.52 38.79
C SER A 142 7.14 -29.79 39.60
N THR A 143 6.60 -30.83 38.96
CA THR A 143 6.36 -32.14 39.59
C THR A 143 7.66 -32.79 40.06
N SER A 144 8.72 -32.78 39.23
CA SER A 144 10.03 -33.31 39.65
C SER A 144 10.64 -32.53 40.83
N ALA A 145 10.41 -31.21 40.92
CA ALA A 145 10.84 -30.41 42.05
C ALA A 145 10.05 -30.76 43.34
N GLU A 146 8.76 -31.05 43.22
CA GLU A 146 7.94 -31.54 44.34
C GLU A 146 8.41 -32.91 44.84
N GLU A 147 8.69 -33.85 43.93
CA GLU A 147 9.25 -35.17 44.26
C GLU A 147 10.63 -35.06 44.92
N LEU A 148 11.49 -34.17 44.43
CA LEU A 148 12.81 -33.92 45.02
C LEU A 148 12.71 -33.32 46.42
N ALA A 149 11.72 -32.44 46.67
CA ALA A 149 11.46 -31.90 47.99
C ALA A 149 11.01 -32.99 48.97
N ALA A 150 10.10 -33.88 48.55
CA ALA A 150 9.64 -35.01 49.35
C ALA A 150 10.78 -35.98 49.68
N SER A 151 11.59 -36.35 48.69
CA SER A 151 12.77 -37.21 48.90
C SER A 151 13.79 -36.57 49.84
N SER A 152 13.97 -35.25 49.78
CA SER A 152 14.86 -34.52 50.67
C SER A 152 14.34 -34.47 52.12
N GLU A 153 13.04 -34.45 52.36
CA GLU A 153 12.44 -34.58 53.70
C GLU A 153 12.66 -35.98 54.28
N GLU A 154 12.52 -37.02 53.46
CA GLU A 154 12.78 -38.41 53.86
C GLU A 154 14.26 -38.62 54.23
N LEU A 155 15.19 -38.08 53.42
CA LEU A 155 16.62 -38.08 53.72
C LEU A 155 16.94 -37.38 55.04
N LEU A 156 16.29 -36.25 55.33
CA LEU A 156 16.46 -35.54 56.61
C LEU A 156 15.99 -36.40 57.78
N ALA A 157 14.87 -37.11 57.65
CA ALA A 157 14.39 -38.04 58.69
C ALA A 157 15.41 -39.16 58.95
N SER A 158 15.90 -39.83 57.90
CA SER A 158 16.92 -40.89 58.02
C SER A 158 18.25 -40.39 58.60
N MET A 159 18.69 -39.18 58.26
CA MET A 159 19.91 -38.59 58.85
C MET A 159 19.74 -38.29 60.35
N THR A 160 18.54 -37.90 60.77
CA THR A 160 18.24 -37.62 62.17
C THR A 160 18.30 -38.91 63.00
N GLU A 161 17.76 -40.01 62.46
CA GLU A 161 17.86 -41.33 63.04
C GLU A 161 19.32 -41.83 63.10
N MET A 162 20.07 -41.67 62.01
CA MET A 162 21.48 -42.07 61.97
C MET A 162 22.34 -41.29 62.99
N ASN A 163 22.08 -39.99 63.18
CA ASN A 163 22.73 -39.21 64.25
C ASN A 163 22.46 -39.77 65.65
N ALA A 164 21.24 -40.26 65.92
CA ALA A 164 20.91 -40.91 67.19
C ALA A 164 21.68 -42.22 67.38
N THR A 165 21.82 -43.03 66.32
CA THR A 165 22.59 -44.29 66.38
C THR A 165 24.09 -44.06 66.60
N VAL A 166 24.68 -43.03 65.99
CA VAL A 166 26.09 -42.67 66.20
C VAL A 166 26.32 -42.20 67.64
N ALA A 167 25.38 -41.44 68.21
CA ALA A 167 25.45 -41.02 69.60
C ALA A 167 25.40 -42.20 70.59
N ASP A 168 24.56 -43.21 70.35
CA ASP A 168 24.50 -44.43 71.16
C ASP A 168 25.82 -45.24 71.08
N LEU A 169 26.39 -45.38 69.88
CA LEU A 169 27.69 -46.06 69.70
C LEU A 169 28.84 -45.35 70.45
N VAL A 170 28.85 -44.01 70.46
CA VAL A 170 29.84 -43.23 71.23
C VAL A 170 29.74 -43.52 72.72
N ALA A 171 28.52 -43.60 73.28
CA ALA A 171 28.30 -43.95 74.67
C ALA A 171 28.77 -45.38 75.01
N ARG A 172 28.50 -46.35 74.13
CA ARG A 172 28.97 -47.74 74.29
C ARG A 172 30.50 -47.85 74.23
N ASN A 173 31.16 -47.10 73.35
CA ASN A 173 32.62 -47.08 73.24
C ASN A 173 33.29 -46.51 74.51
N GLN A 174 32.69 -45.51 75.16
CA GLN A 174 33.18 -44.98 76.43
C GLN A 174 33.06 -46.01 77.57
N SER A 175 31.96 -46.78 77.61
CA SER A 175 31.81 -47.88 78.58
C SER A 175 32.81 -49.01 78.35
N SER A 176 33.11 -49.34 77.09
CA SER A 176 34.09 -50.38 76.75
C SER A 176 35.51 -49.99 77.19
N ALA A 177 35.88 -48.71 77.01
CA ALA A 177 37.16 -48.17 77.46
C ALA A 177 37.36 -48.29 78.99
N ALA A 178 36.32 -48.02 79.78
CA ALA A 178 36.37 -48.15 81.24
C ALA A 178 36.57 -49.60 81.70
N ALA A 179 35.92 -50.56 81.02
CA ALA A 179 36.09 -51.99 81.32
C ALA A 179 37.51 -52.49 80.98
N THR A 180 38.14 -51.97 79.91
CA THR A 180 39.50 -52.34 79.53
C THR A 180 40.53 -51.88 80.59
N GLU A 181 40.32 -50.71 81.18
CA GLU A 181 41.20 -50.12 82.20
C GLU A 181 41.13 -50.90 83.52
N GLN A 182 39.95 -51.41 83.89
CA GLN A 182 39.76 -52.26 85.06
C GLN A 182 40.48 -53.62 84.94
N VAL A 183 40.42 -54.27 83.77
CA VAL A 183 41.11 -55.55 83.53
C VAL A 183 42.63 -55.37 83.57
N ALA A 184 43.15 -54.29 82.98
CA ALA A 184 44.58 -53.98 83.02
C ALA A 184 45.11 -53.81 84.46
N ALA A 185 44.38 -53.12 85.34
CA ALA A 185 44.75 -52.93 86.74
C ALA A 185 44.82 -54.24 87.54
N THR A 186 43.89 -55.18 87.28
CA THR A 186 43.87 -56.48 87.97
C THR A 186 45.03 -57.41 87.56
N SER A 187 45.46 -57.34 86.29
CA SER A 187 46.61 -58.11 85.79
C SER A 187 47.95 -57.62 86.38
N GLU A 188 48.10 -56.32 86.58
CA GLU A 188 49.31 -55.76 87.23
C GLU A 188 49.43 -56.19 88.69
N GLN A 189 48.31 -56.36 89.38
CA GLN A 189 48.28 -56.80 90.77
C GLN A 189 48.62 -58.29 90.93
N MET A 190 48.22 -59.14 89.99
CA MET A 190 48.61 -60.57 89.95
C MET A 190 50.12 -60.74 89.74
N ALA A 191 50.74 -59.95 88.85
CA ALA A 191 52.19 -60.03 88.59
C ALA A 191 53.05 -59.72 89.83
N LYS A 192 52.62 -58.78 90.68
CA LYS A 192 53.30 -58.42 91.94
C LYS A 192 53.18 -59.51 93.02
N GLY A 193 52.12 -60.33 92.98
CA GLY A 193 51.90 -61.44 93.91
C GLY A 193 52.84 -62.65 93.67
N ILE A 194 53.13 -62.95 92.40
CA ILE A 194 53.98 -64.09 91.98
C ILE A 194 55.44 -63.89 92.40
N VAL A 195 55.95 -62.65 92.34
CA VAL A 195 57.33 -62.30 92.73
C VAL A 195 57.57 -62.48 94.25
N ARG A 196 56.52 -62.33 95.07
CA ARG A 196 56.63 -62.46 96.53
C ARG A 196 56.72 -63.92 96.98
N LEU A 197 56.09 -64.84 96.25
CA LEU A 197 56.06 -66.28 96.56
C LEU A 197 57.38 -66.99 96.22
N ALA A 198 58.17 -66.46 95.29
CA ALA A 198 59.47 -66.99 94.89
C ALA A 198 60.58 -66.76 95.93
N SER A 199 60.41 -65.78 96.84
CA SER A 199 61.42 -65.42 97.84
C SER A 199 61.45 -66.34 99.08
N ASP A 200 60.38 -67.08 99.36
CA ASP A 200 60.22 -67.86 100.60
C ASP A 200 60.82 -69.29 100.52
N SER A 201 61.31 -69.74 99.36
CA SER A 201 61.65 -71.16 99.11
C SER A 201 63.16 -71.52 99.14
N GLN A 202 64.05 -70.65 99.63
CA GLN A 202 65.51 -70.80 99.49
C GLN A 202 66.26 -71.13 100.80
N GLY A 203 65.90 -72.23 101.52
CA GLY A 203 66.40 -72.46 102.88
C GLY A 203 66.79 -73.87 103.38
N VAL A 204 66.75 -74.98 102.61
CA VAL A 204 66.86 -76.35 103.22
C VAL A 204 67.91 -77.30 102.58
N GLY A 205 68.83 -76.84 101.72
CA GLY A 205 69.60 -77.74 100.84
C GLY A 205 71.02 -78.18 101.26
N GLU A 206 71.46 -78.06 102.51
CA GLU A 206 72.89 -78.17 102.86
C GLU A 206 73.35 -79.50 103.51
N ARG A 207 72.61 -80.62 103.41
CA ARG A 207 73.08 -81.90 103.98
C ARG A 207 72.82 -83.15 103.14
N VAL A 208 73.94 -83.72 102.67
CA VAL A 208 74.26 -85.15 102.52
C VAL A 208 73.74 -85.80 101.21
N GLY A 209 74.54 -86.14 100.20
CA GLY A 209 75.99 -86.35 100.15
C GLY A 209 76.40 -87.74 100.65
N GLN A 210 76.49 -88.71 99.73
CA GLN A 210 77.01 -90.10 99.88
C GLN A 210 75.98 -91.19 100.23
N VAL A 211 75.43 -91.87 99.21
CA VAL A 211 75.68 -93.30 98.90
C VAL A 211 75.33 -93.50 97.42
N SER A 212 76.18 -92.90 96.59
CA SER A 212 76.29 -93.21 95.17
C SER A 212 76.87 -94.62 95.04
N GLN A 213 76.35 -95.36 94.05
CA GLN A 213 76.89 -96.61 93.47
C GLN A 213 76.50 -97.93 94.14
N ALA A 214 75.54 -98.66 93.54
CA ALA A 214 75.83 -100.00 92.96
C ALA A 214 74.60 -100.80 92.44
N VAL A 215 73.35 -100.30 92.37
CA VAL A 215 72.22 -101.12 91.83
C VAL A 215 71.37 -100.37 90.78
N THR A 216 71.97 -99.42 90.09
CA THR A 216 71.40 -98.70 88.93
C THR A 216 71.68 -99.44 87.63
N GLY A 217 70.96 -100.53 87.36
CA GLY A 217 71.15 -101.30 86.12
C GLY A 217 69.87 -101.72 85.42
N LEU A 218 68.94 -102.38 86.12
CA LEU A 218 67.87 -103.12 85.44
C LEU A 218 66.47 -102.48 85.46
N VAL A 219 66.26 -101.39 86.22
CA VAL A 219 64.93 -100.74 86.35
C VAL A 219 64.72 -99.59 85.34
N ARG A 220 65.79 -99.11 84.68
CA ARG A 220 65.75 -97.94 83.79
C ARG A 220 64.97 -98.18 82.48
N ALA A 221 64.96 -99.40 81.95
CA ALA A 221 64.38 -99.69 80.63
C ALA A 221 62.83 -99.77 80.61
N LEU A 222 62.18 -100.07 81.74
CA LEU A 222 60.70 -100.20 81.80
C LEU A 222 59.97 -98.89 82.15
N GLY A 223 60.67 -97.93 82.78
CA GLY A 223 60.13 -96.60 83.07
C GLY A 223 60.11 -95.64 81.87
N GLU A 224 61.02 -95.81 80.91
CA GLU A 224 61.11 -94.97 79.70
C GLU A 224 59.90 -95.19 78.77
N VAL A 225 59.50 -96.46 78.56
CA VAL A 225 58.35 -96.83 77.70
C VAL A 225 57.00 -96.31 78.23
N THR A 226 56.83 -96.22 79.56
CA THR A 226 55.58 -95.74 80.18
C THR A 226 55.44 -94.21 80.05
N ARG A 227 56.57 -93.49 80.02
CA ARG A 227 56.62 -92.04 79.84
C ARG A 227 56.42 -91.64 78.38
N ASP A 228 56.96 -92.42 77.44
CA ASP A 228 56.79 -92.19 75.99
C ASP A 228 55.34 -92.41 75.55
N ALA A 229 54.64 -93.40 76.11
CA ALA A 229 53.23 -93.65 75.82
C ALA A 229 52.29 -92.52 76.31
N THR A 230 52.60 -91.89 77.46
CA THR A 230 51.83 -90.73 77.96
C THR A 230 52.14 -89.44 77.18
N SER A 231 53.37 -89.27 76.70
CA SER A 231 53.75 -88.15 75.82
C SER A 231 53.06 -88.25 74.46
N MET A 232 53.01 -89.45 73.86
CA MET A 232 52.35 -89.70 72.58
C MET A 232 50.82 -89.47 72.64
N ALA A 233 50.17 -89.77 73.77
CA ALA A 233 48.75 -89.47 73.98
C ALA A 233 48.45 -87.96 73.95
N ALA A 234 49.31 -87.14 74.57
CA ALA A 234 49.16 -85.70 74.59
C ALA A 234 49.35 -85.08 73.18
N SER A 235 50.35 -85.53 72.42
CA SER A 235 50.59 -85.05 71.06
C SER A 235 49.47 -85.42 70.07
N VAL A 236 48.81 -86.57 70.25
CA VAL A 236 47.64 -86.98 69.44
C VAL A 236 46.41 -86.10 69.75
N GLU A 237 46.24 -85.68 70.99
CA GLU A 237 45.15 -84.77 71.41
C GLU A 237 45.36 -83.36 70.86
N GLU A 238 46.60 -82.87 70.85
CA GLU A 238 47.00 -81.60 70.25
C GLU A 238 46.81 -81.59 68.72
N THR A 239 47.16 -82.69 68.03
CA THR A 239 46.88 -82.82 66.59
C THR A 239 45.40 -82.92 66.27
N ALA A 240 44.56 -83.51 67.15
CA ALA A 240 43.12 -83.50 66.96
C ALA A 240 42.53 -82.07 67.06
N SER A 241 42.96 -81.30 68.06
CA SER A 241 42.51 -79.92 68.27
C SER A 241 42.89 -79.01 67.09
N THR A 242 44.13 -79.12 66.59
CA THR A 242 44.59 -78.33 65.43
C THR A 242 43.86 -78.69 64.14
N VAL A 243 43.48 -79.96 63.95
CA VAL A 243 42.65 -80.39 62.80
C VAL A 243 41.22 -79.84 62.90
N GLU A 244 40.63 -79.77 64.10
CA GLU A 244 39.32 -79.14 64.30
C GLU A 244 39.34 -77.63 64.04
N GLU A 245 40.43 -76.96 64.42
CA GLU A 245 40.66 -75.54 64.16
C GLU A 245 40.88 -75.27 62.66
N LEU A 246 41.65 -76.12 61.98
CA LEU A 246 41.81 -76.10 60.52
C LEU A 246 40.45 -76.29 59.82
N ALA A 247 39.63 -77.23 60.25
CA ALA A 247 38.30 -77.49 59.68
C ALA A 247 37.31 -76.32 59.90
N ARG A 248 37.45 -75.56 60.99
CA ARG A 248 36.71 -74.32 61.22
C ARG A 248 37.21 -73.19 60.31
N SER A 249 38.52 -73.04 60.17
CA SER A 249 39.14 -72.04 59.30
C SER A 249 38.78 -72.25 57.82
N VAL A 250 38.87 -73.49 57.33
CA VAL A 250 38.47 -73.88 55.96
C VAL A 250 37.00 -73.55 55.68
N ARG A 251 36.11 -73.74 56.66
CA ARG A 251 34.70 -73.31 56.55
C ARG A 251 34.55 -71.80 56.43
N GLY A 252 35.29 -71.02 57.22
CA GLY A 252 35.29 -69.56 57.14
C GLY A 252 35.79 -69.03 55.80
N VAL A 253 36.84 -69.63 55.23
CA VAL A 253 37.35 -69.28 53.89
C VAL A 253 36.34 -69.68 52.80
N ALA A 254 35.64 -70.81 52.92
CA ALA A 254 34.61 -71.23 51.97
C ALA A 254 33.44 -70.23 51.92
N GLU A 255 33.00 -69.76 53.08
CA GLU A 255 31.93 -68.76 53.19
C GLU A 255 32.37 -67.40 52.63
N SER A 256 33.61 -67.01 52.89
CA SER A 256 34.23 -65.80 52.34
C SER A 256 34.35 -65.86 50.81
N ALA A 257 34.68 -67.03 50.25
CA ALA A 257 34.76 -67.22 48.79
C ALA A 257 33.37 -67.09 48.12
N ARG A 258 32.31 -67.66 48.71
CA ARG A 258 30.94 -67.54 48.19
C ARG A 258 30.40 -66.12 48.26
N THR A 259 30.67 -65.41 49.36
CA THR A 259 30.28 -64.00 49.50
C THR A 259 31.02 -63.12 48.50
N LEU A 260 32.30 -63.39 48.24
CA LEU A 260 33.06 -62.70 47.18
C LEU A 260 32.48 -62.95 45.78
N GLU A 261 32.06 -64.19 45.47
CA GLU A 261 31.43 -64.56 44.20
C GLU A 261 30.08 -63.84 44.01
N ALA A 262 29.26 -63.75 45.07
CA ALA A 262 28.01 -63.00 45.08
C ALA A 262 28.24 -61.48 44.92
N HIS A 263 29.26 -60.93 45.57
CA HIS A 263 29.64 -59.52 45.40
C HIS A 263 30.17 -59.23 43.99
N ALA A 264 30.94 -60.13 43.39
CA ALA A 264 31.40 -59.99 42.01
C ALA A 264 30.22 -59.98 41.03
N ALA A 265 29.24 -60.87 41.20
CA ALA A 265 28.02 -60.89 40.40
C ALA A 265 27.19 -59.60 40.56
N SER A 266 27.01 -59.13 41.80
CA SER A 266 26.33 -57.85 42.08
C SER A 266 27.05 -56.66 41.45
N THR A 267 28.39 -56.63 41.53
CA THR A 267 29.22 -55.57 40.95
C THR A 267 29.08 -55.55 39.42
N ALA A 268 29.02 -56.71 38.77
CA ALA A 268 28.81 -56.80 37.32
C ALA A 268 27.50 -56.12 36.90
N SER A 269 26.40 -56.41 37.60
CA SER A 269 25.09 -55.78 37.34
C SER A 269 25.14 -54.27 37.51
N THR A 270 25.77 -53.76 38.57
CA THR A 270 25.90 -52.30 38.78
C THR A 270 26.76 -51.63 37.70
N VAL A 271 27.80 -52.32 37.22
CA VAL A 271 28.67 -51.80 36.16
C VAL A 271 27.94 -51.71 34.82
N GLU A 272 27.05 -52.67 34.51
CA GLU A 272 26.18 -52.61 33.33
C GLU A 272 25.20 -51.44 33.39
N GLU A 273 24.60 -51.20 34.56
CA GLU A 273 23.64 -50.10 34.76
C GLU A 273 24.33 -48.72 34.65
N VAL A 274 25.55 -48.59 35.18
CA VAL A 274 26.38 -47.38 35.03
C VAL A 274 26.83 -47.22 33.58
N ALA A 275 27.12 -48.30 32.84
CA ALA A 275 27.46 -48.23 31.42
C ALA A 275 26.29 -47.71 30.58
N ALA A 276 25.07 -48.21 30.80
CA ALA A 276 23.87 -47.69 30.15
C ALA A 276 23.66 -46.19 30.44
N SER A 277 23.85 -45.77 31.70
CA SER A 277 23.76 -44.36 32.08
C SER A 277 24.83 -43.49 31.39
N VAL A 278 26.05 -43.99 31.24
CA VAL A 278 27.14 -43.27 30.54
C VAL A 278 26.82 -43.10 29.04
N GLU A 279 26.23 -44.13 28.40
CA GLU A 279 25.78 -44.04 27.00
C GLU A 279 24.65 -43.00 26.83
N GLU A 280 23.69 -42.97 27.76
CA GLU A 280 22.60 -41.97 27.75
C GLU A 280 23.12 -40.54 27.94
N VAL A 281 24.06 -40.33 28.87
CA VAL A 281 24.71 -39.03 29.08
C VAL A 281 25.48 -38.60 27.84
N ALA A 282 26.18 -39.52 27.18
CA ALA A 282 26.91 -39.23 25.94
C ALA A 282 25.96 -38.79 24.81
N ALA A 283 24.86 -39.53 24.61
CA ALA A 283 23.83 -39.18 23.63
C ALA A 283 23.19 -37.81 23.93
N THR A 284 22.94 -37.52 25.21
CA THR A 284 22.41 -36.23 25.65
C THR A 284 23.40 -35.09 25.42
N ALA A 285 24.70 -35.32 25.66
CA ALA A 285 25.75 -34.35 25.40
C ALA A 285 25.87 -34.00 23.90
N GLU A 286 25.78 -35.00 23.01
CA GLU A 286 25.75 -34.79 21.55
C GLU A 286 24.52 -33.99 21.11
N LYS A 287 23.33 -34.36 21.63
CA LYS A 287 22.09 -33.62 21.35
C LYS A 287 22.16 -32.18 21.84
N ASN A 288 22.72 -31.94 23.02
CA ASN A 288 22.94 -30.60 23.55
C ASN A 288 23.91 -29.80 22.67
N ALA A 289 25.00 -30.41 22.20
CA ALA A 289 25.93 -29.75 21.28
C ALA A 289 25.25 -29.31 19.98
N ALA A 290 24.42 -30.17 19.38
CA ALA A 290 23.65 -29.83 18.18
C ALA A 290 22.65 -28.68 18.44
N THR A 291 21.98 -28.70 19.59
CA THR A 291 21.03 -27.65 20.00
C THR A 291 21.74 -26.31 20.20
N VAL A 292 22.94 -26.32 20.77
CA VAL A 292 23.75 -25.11 20.96
C VAL A 292 24.18 -24.50 19.62
N GLU A 293 24.54 -25.32 18.63
CA GLU A 293 24.86 -24.81 17.28
C GLU A 293 23.63 -24.20 16.58
N ALA A 294 22.46 -24.85 16.69
CA ALA A 294 21.22 -24.31 16.17
C ALA A 294 20.87 -22.95 16.83
N ASN A 295 21.00 -22.88 18.17
CA ASN A 295 20.78 -21.65 18.92
C ASN A 295 21.72 -20.53 18.50
N ALA A 296 23.01 -20.83 18.27
CA ALA A 296 23.99 -19.85 17.83
C ALA A 296 23.59 -19.19 16.49
N ALA A 297 23.12 -19.98 15.52
CA ALA A 297 22.65 -19.46 14.24
C ALA A 297 21.43 -18.54 14.41
N THR A 298 20.47 -18.92 15.25
CA THR A 298 19.31 -18.06 15.55
C THR A 298 19.68 -16.78 16.29
N ILE A 299 20.67 -16.82 17.19
CA ILE A 299 21.16 -15.64 17.92
C ILE A 299 21.84 -14.66 16.94
N GLU A 300 22.65 -15.14 16.00
CA GLU A 300 23.24 -14.27 14.96
C GLU A 300 22.16 -13.63 14.07
N GLN A 301 21.13 -14.40 13.70
CA GLN A 301 20.01 -13.87 12.95
C GLN A 301 19.24 -12.80 13.74
N LEU A 302 19.02 -13.02 15.04
CA LEU A 302 18.39 -12.06 15.94
C LEU A 302 19.19 -10.75 16.02
N ALA A 303 20.52 -10.84 16.17
CA ALA A 303 21.40 -9.68 16.21
C ALA A 303 21.33 -8.86 14.91
N ARG A 304 21.35 -9.52 13.75
CA ARG A 304 21.19 -8.88 12.43
C ARG A 304 19.82 -8.22 12.29
N SER A 305 18.76 -8.90 12.71
CA SER A 305 17.39 -8.38 12.66
C SER A 305 17.24 -7.15 13.54
N ALA A 306 17.75 -7.18 14.77
CA ALA A 306 17.74 -6.06 15.69
C ALA A 306 18.48 -4.83 15.10
N GLN A 307 19.66 -5.02 14.51
CA GLN A 307 20.35 -3.94 13.79
C GLN A 307 19.54 -3.37 12.62
N SER A 308 18.87 -4.23 11.84
CA SER A 308 18.03 -3.78 10.74
C SER A 308 16.85 -2.95 11.24
N VAL A 309 16.18 -3.39 12.30
CA VAL A 309 15.07 -2.65 12.94
C VAL A 309 15.54 -1.29 13.45
N ALA A 310 16.72 -1.22 14.08
CA ALA A 310 17.29 0.05 14.54
C ALA A 310 17.51 1.04 13.38
N ARG A 311 18.09 0.58 12.26
CA ARG A 311 18.26 1.43 11.06
C ARG A 311 16.93 1.87 10.45
N SER A 312 15.95 0.97 10.37
CA SER A 312 14.62 1.32 9.88
C SER A 312 13.96 2.38 10.77
N ALA A 313 14.14 2.28 12.09
CA ALA A 313 13.64 3.27 13.03
C ALA A 313 14.34 4.64 12.87
N GLU A 314 15.65 4.66 12.62
CA GLU A 314 16.36 5.92 12.27
C GLU A 314 15.81 6.54 10.98
N GLN A 315 15.60 5.73 9.93
CA GLN A 315 15.02 6.19 8.67
C GLN A 315 13.62 6.76 8.84
N ILE A 316 12.74 6.08 9.59
CA ILE A 316 11.40 6.57 9.92
C ILE A 316 11.50 7.92 10.64
N ASN A 317 12.44 8.08 11.56
CA ASN A 317 12.62 9.33 12.27
C ASN A 317 13.08 10.48 11.34
N THR A 318 13.95 10.21 10.37
CA THR A 318 14.33 11.18 9.33
C THR A 318 13.15 11.55 8.44
N LEU A 319 12.35 10.57 8.00
CA LEU A 319 11.14 10.81 7.21
C LEU A 319 10.11 11.64 8.01
N ALA A 320 9.93 11.34 9.30
CA ALA A 320 9.06 12.11 10.17
C ALA A 320 9.52 13.57 10.29
N ALA A 321 10.82 13.83 10.43
CA ALA A 321 11.36 15.20 10.42
C ALA A 321 11.09 15.93 9.08
N GLY A 322 11.24 15.23 7.95
CA GLY A 322 10.88 15.75 6.64
C GLY A 322 9.39 16.08 6.52
N SER A 323 8.52 15.18 7.00
CA SER A 323 7.07 15.35 6.99
C SER A 323 6.61 16.51 7.87
N ALA A 324 7.23 16.71 9.03
CA ALA A 324 6.97 17.86 9.90
C ALA A 324 7.32 19.19 9.21
N THR A 325 8.45 19.22 8.49
CA THR A 325 8.86 20.40 7.69
C THR A 325 7.87 20.69 6.57
N ALA A 326 7.47 19.67 5.80
CA ALA A 326 6.48 19.81 4.74
C ALA A 326 5.12 20.27 5.27
N SER A 327 4.70 19.79 6.44
CA SER A 327 3.47 20.20 7.11
C SER A 327 3.51 21.68 7.50
N SER A 328 4.64 22.17 8.04
CA SER A 328 4.82 23.60 8.36
C SER A 328 4.74 24.49 7.10
N GLN A 329 5.35 24.06 6.00
CA GLN A 329 5.22 24.75 4.71
C GLN A 329 3.78 24.75 4.20
N MET A 330 3.05 23.64 4.35
CA MET A 330 1.65 23.54 3.97
C MET A 330 0.76 24.47 4.80
N GLU A 331 1.02 24.59 6.10
CA GLU A 331 0.31 25.55 6.97
C GLU A 331 0.52 26.99 6.48
N SER A 332 1.77 27.36 6.20
CA SER A 332 2.11 28.70 5.68
C SER A 332 1.43 28.98 4.33
N SER A 333 1.45 28.01 3.41
CA SER A 333 0.80 28.14 2.10
C SER A 333 -0.71 28.28 2.22
N THR A 334 -1.33 27.49 3.09
CA THR A 334 -2.79 27.54 3.34
C THR A 334 -3.20 28.89 3.94
N ARG A 335 -2.42 29.43 4.88
CA ARG A 335 -2.65 30.79 5.41
C ARG A 335 -2.56 31.86 4.32
N ARG A 336 -1.63 31.70 3.37
CA ARG A 336 -1.50 32.62 2.22
C ARG A 336 -2.68 32.51 1.27
N VAL A 337 -3.19 31.30 1.02
CA VAL A 337 -4.44 31.11 0.25
C VAL A 337 -5.62 31.80 0.95
N ALA A 338 -5.76 31.65 2.26
CA ALA A 338 -6.81 32.32 3.02
C ALA A 338 -6.73 33.85 2.90
N GLN A 339 -5.53 34.43 2.95
CA GLN A 339 -5.34 35.86 2.70
C GLN A 339 -5.74 36.25 1.26
N MET A 340 -5.32 35.47 0.26
CA MET A 340 -5.70 35.72 -1.14
C MET A 340 -7.22 35.66 -1.36
N MET A 341 -7.93 34.79 -0.63
CA MET A 341 -9.39 34.72 -0.70
C MET A 341 -10.05 35.98 -0.12
N GLU A 342 -9.49 36.57 0.93
CA GLU A 342 -10.00 37.83 1.48
C GLU A 342 -9.75 39.02 0.51
N GLU A 343 -8.59 39.04 -0.15
CA GLU A 343 -8.29 40.02 -1.21
C GLU A 343 -9.20 39.83 -2.43
N ALA A 344 -9.51 38.59 -2.80
CA ALA A 344 -10.46 38.28 -3.87
C ALA A 344 -11.88 38.72 -3.50
N ARG A 345 -12.31 38.51 -2.25
CA ARG A 345 -13.62 38.95 -1.73
C ARG A 345 -13.79 40.46 -1.87
N THR A 346 -12.82 41.23 -1.37
CA THR A 346 -12.85 42.69 -1.42
C THR A 346 -12.82 43.21 -2.87
N THR A 347 -12.07 42.56 -3.76
CA THR A 347 -12.04 42.90 -5.18
C THR A 347 -13.38 42.62 -5.86
N ALA A 348 -13.99 41.46 -5.59
CA ALA A 348 -15.31 41.09 -6.13
C ALA A 348 -16.39 42.09 -5.69
N GLU A 349 -16.39 42.49 -4.42
CA GLU A 349 -17.32 43.51 -3.89
C GLU A 349 -17.16 44.85 -4.62
N ARG A 350 -15.92 45.28 -4.86
CA ARG A 350 -15.63 46.52 -5.60
C ARG A 350 -16.12 46.45 -7.05
N VAL A 351 -15.84 45.36 -7.75
CA VAL A 351 -16.31 45.16 -9.14
C VAL A 351 -17.84 45.11 -9.20
N GLY A 352 -18.49 44.42 -8.26
CA GLY A 352 -19.95 44.37 -8.17
C GLY A 352 -20.58 45.74 -7.93
N ASN A 353 -19.97 46.58 -7.09
CA ASN A 353 -20.42 47.96 -6.89
C ASN A 353 -20.28 48.80 -8.17
N SER A 354 -19.12 48.74 -8.84
CA SER A 354 -18.90 49.48 -10.11
C SER A 354 -19.83 49.02 -11.23
N ALA A 355 -20.10 47.72 -11.35
CA ALA A 355 -21.03 47.20 -12.35
C ALA A 355 -22.48 47.64 -12.08
N ARG A 356 -22.91 47.69 -10.80
CA ARG A 356 -24.23 48.24 -10.42
C ARG A 356 -24.36 49.72 -10.77
N GLU A 357 -23.33 50.51 -10.50
CA GLU A 357 -23.31 51.94 -10.84
C GLU A 357 -23.30 52.18 -12.37
N GLY A 358 -22.51 51.39 -13.10
CA GLY A 358 -22.50 51.36 -14.56
C GLY A 358 -23.88 51.02 -15.13
N GLY A 359 -24.54 50.00 -14.59
CA GLY A 359 -25.87 49.58 -15.01
C GLY A 359 -26.92 50.67 -14.82
N ALA A 360 -26.91 51.35 -13.67
CA ALA A 360 -27.79 52.48 -13.42
C ALA A 360 -27.54 53.65 -14.38
N THR A 361 -26.30 53.86 -14.83
CA THR A 361 -25.97 54.89 -15.82
C THR A 361 -26.44 54.53 -17.22
N VAL A 362 -26.26 53.27 -17.63
CA VAL A 362 -26.77 52.76 -18.91
C VAL A 362 -28.30 52.81 -18.98
N ALA A 363 -28.99 52.43 -17.90
CA ALA A 363 -30.45 52.52 -17.82
C ALA A 363 -30.97 53.96 -18.02
N ARG A 364 -30.26 54.95 -17.45
CA ARG A 364 -30.55 56.38 -17.70
C ARG A 364 -30.32 56.78 -19.16
N SER A 365 -29.30 56.23 -19.82
CA SER A 365 -29.04 56.47 -21.24
C SER A 365 -30.13 55.90 -22.14
N ILE A 366 -30.62 54.67 -21.87
CA ILE A 366 -31.74 54.06 -22.60
C ILE A 366 -32.99 54.95 -22.50
N ALA A 367 -33.33 55.41 -21.29
CA ALA A 367 -34.43 56.34 -21.08
C ALA A 367 -34.19 57.70 -21.78
N GLY A 368 -32.94 58.15 -21.86
CA GLY A 368 -32.52 59.33 -22.62
C GLY A 368 -32.80 59.19 -24.12
N PHE A 369 -32.36 58.10 -24.74
CA PHE A 369 -32.62 57.83 -26.16
C PHE A 369 -34.11 57.70 -26.46
N GLY A 370 -34.88 57.07 -25.57
CA GLY A 370 -36.35 57.01 -25.70
C GLY A 370 -36.99 58.41 -25.76
N ARG A 371 -36.54 59.36 -24.93
CA ARG A 371 -37.01 60.75 -24.99
C ARG A 371 -36.58 61.47 -26.27
N ILE A 372 -35.34 61.26 -26.72
CA ILE A 372 -34.82 61.83 -27.97
C ILE A 372 -35.67 61.35 -29.15
N ARG A 373 -35.92 60.05 -29.24
CA ARG A 373 -36.76 59.44 -30.27
C ARG A 373 -38.15 60.08 -30.32
N THR A 374 -38.82 60.23 -29.18
CA THR A 374 -40.14 60.87 -29.11
C THR A 374 -40.10 62.31 -29.64
N SER A 375 -39.11 63.11 -29.21
CA SER A 375 -38.94 64.50 -29.67
C SER A 375 -38.69 64.60 -31.18
N ILE A 376 -37.92 63.65 -31.74
CA ILE A 376 -37.64 63.59 -33.18
C ILE A 376 -38.90 63.21 -33.98
N VAL A 377 -39.71 62.26 -33.49
CA VAL A 377 -40.98 61.87 -34.12
C VAL A 377 -41.95 63.05 -34.15
N GLU A 378 -42.07 63.78 -33.03
CA GLU A 378 -42.87 65.01 -32.96
C GLU A 378 -42.37 66.07 -33.96
N SER A 379 -41.06 66.30 -34.02
CA SER A 379 -40.43 67.23 -34.97
C SER A 379 -40.69 66.86 -36.43
N SER A 380 -40.60 65.56 -36.77
CA SER A 380 -40.92 65.04 -38.10
C SER A 380 -42.39 65.30 -38.47
N GLY A 381 -43.30 65.17 -37.49
CA GLY A 381 -44.72 65.54 -37.66
C GLY A 381 -44.91 67.01 -38.01
N VAL A 382 -44.23 67.92 -37.32
CA VAL A 382 -44.26 69.37 -37.61
C VAL A 382 -43.71 69.66 -39.01
N MET A 383 -42.62 69.01 -39.43
CA MET A 383 -42.04 69.22 -40.78
C MET A 383 -42.99 68.75 -41.88
N LYS A 384 -43.69 67.63 -41.69
CA LYS A 384 -44.71 67.16 -42.64
C LYS A 384 -45.87 68.15 -42.77
N GLU A 385 -46.35 68.68 -41.64
CA GLU A 385 -47.40 69.69 -41.64
C GLU A 385 -46.94 71.00 -42.30
N MET A 386 -45.70 71.42 -42.08
CA MET A 386 -45.10 72.57 -42.76
C MET A 386 -45.03 72.35 -44.28
N GLY A 387 -44.63 71.16 -44.72
CA GLY A 387 -44.62 70.78 -46.13
C GLY A 387 -46.02 70.85 -46.76
N ARG A 388 -47.04 70.34 -46.06
CA ARG A 388 -48.45 70.41 -46.48
C ARG A 388 -48.93 71.85 -46.62
N ARG A 389 -48.63 72.71 -45.64
CA ARG A 389 -48.99 74.14 -45.70
C ARG A 389 -48.28 74.87 -46.83
N ALA A 390 -47.03 74.53 -47.11
CA ALA A 390 -46.30 75.11 -48.24
C ALA A 390 -46.91 74.68 -49.58
N GLU A 391 -47.42 73.44 -49.71
CA GLU A 391 -48.20 72.99 -50.86
C GLU A 391 -49.49 73.79 -51.06
N GLU A 392 -50.29 73.98 -50.00
CA GLU A 392 -51.50 74.82 -50.05
C GLU A 392 -51.19 76.26 -50.49
N ILE A 393 -50.10 76.85 -49.99
CA ILE A 393 -49.68 78.19 -50.42
C ILE A 393 -49.24 78.18 -51.89
N GLY A 394 -48.58 77.11 -52.35
CA GLY A 394 -48.20 76.94 -53.75
C GLY A 394 -49.39 77.00 -54.69
N ASP A 395 -50.47 76.30 -54.35
CA ASP A 395 -51.73 76.28 -55.12
C ASP A 395 -52.38 77.67 -55.17
N ILE A 396 -52.37 78.40 -54.05
CA ILE A 396 -52.86 79.79 -54.00
C ILE A 396 -52.03 80.69 -54.91
N VAL A 397 -50.70 80.59 -54.84
CA VAL A 397 -49.79 81.42 -55.66
C VAL A 397 -49.97 81.11 -57.15
N GLN A 398 -50.18 79.85 -57.53
CA GLN A 398 -50.51 79.46 -58.90
C GLN A 398 -51.83 80.09 -59.36
N THR A 399 -52.85 80.11 -58.48
CA THR A 399 -54.13 80.75 -58.75
C THR A 399 -53.98 82.26 -58.94
N ILE A 400 -53.18 82.94 -58.11
CA ILE A 400 -52.89 84.37 -58.25
C ILE A 400 -52.18 84.65 -59.58
N ASN A 401 -51.20 83.82 -59.96
CA ASN A 401 -50.50 83.99 -61.24
C ASN A 401 -51.47 83.86 -62.43
N LEU A 402 -52.39 82.88 -62.38
CA LEU A 402 -53.45 82.74 -63.38
C LEU A 402 -54.38 83.96 -63.45
N ILE A 403 -54.73 84.54 -62.30
CA ILE A 403 -55.53 85.77 -62.23
C ILE A 403 -54.75 86.96 -62.82
N ALA A 404 -53.46 87.08 -62.52
CA ALA A 404 -52.59 88.11 -63.06
C ALA A 404 -52.48 88.02 -64.58
N ASP A 405 -52.22 86.82 -65.14
CA ASP A 405 -52.20 86.57 -66.58
C ASP A 405 -53.54 86.94 -67.25
N ARG A 406 -54.65 86.54 -66.63
CA ARG A 406 -55.99 86.86 -67.14
C ARG A 406 -56.30 88.35 -67.07
N THR A 407 -55.85 89.03 -66.02
CA THR A 407 -55.98 90.48 -65.85
C THR A 407 -55.14 91.22 -66.88
N ASN A 408 -53.93 90.75 -67.17
CA ASN A 408 -53.05 91.28 -68.21
C ASN A 408 -53.72 91.20 -69.60
N LEU A 409 -54.32 90.05 -69.93
CA LEU A 409 -55.07 89.85 -71.17
C LEU A 409 -56.32 90.74 -71.26
N LEU A 410 -57.10 90.86 -70.18
CA LEU A 410 -58.25 91.76 -70.12
C LEU A 410 -57.83 93.22 -70.30
N SER A 411 -56.72 93.61 -69.67
CA SER A 411 -56.15 94.95 -69.77
C SER A 411 -55.66 95.26 -71.17
N LEU A 412 -55.01 94.31 -71.83
CA LEU A 412 -54.60 94.43 -73.24
C LEU A 412 -55.81 94.65 -74.15
N ASN A 413 -56.87 93.86 -73.97
CA ASN A 413 -58.11 94.04 -74.73
C ASN A 413 -58.74 95.41 -74.47
N ALA A 414 -58.71 95.90 -73.23
CA ALA A 414 -59.18 97.24 -72.88
C ALA A 414 -58.31 98.36 -73.49
N SER A 415 -56.97 98.21 -73.51
CA SER A 415 -56.06 99.15 -74.18
C SER A 415 -56.30 99.20 -75.68
N ILE A 416 -56.54 98.05 -76.33
CA ILE A 416 -56.88 97.96 -77.76
C ILE A 416 -58.20 98.68 -78.04
N GLU A 417 -59.24 98.43 -77.25
CA GLU A 417 -60.56 99.05 -77.49
C GLU A 417 -60.54 100.56 -77.17
N ALA A 418 -59.75 100.99 -76.18
CA ALA A 418 -59.52 102.40 -75.88
C ALA A 418 -58.77 103.13 -77.00
N ALA A 419 -57.78 102.49 -77.63
CA ALA A 419 -57.11 103.03 -78.82
C ALA A 419 -58.09 103.13 -80.02
N ARG A 420 -59.05 102.22 -80.11
CA ARG A 420 -60.09 102.17 -81.15
C ARG A 420 -61.10 103.32 -81.03
N ALA A 421 -61.37 103.81 -79.82
CA ALA A 421 -62.28 104.93 -79.54
C ALA A 421 -61.67 106.33 -79.78
N GLY A 422 -60.40 106.43 -80.22
CA GLY A 422 -59.75 107.69 -80.58
C GLY A 422 -59.59 108.66 -79.39
N GLU A 423 -59.84 109.96 -79.61
CA GLU A 423 -59.68 111.01 -78.58
C GLU A 423 -60.57 110.79 -77.33
N HIS A 424 -61.73 110.13 -77.48
CA HIS A 424 -62.63 109.82 -76.35
C HIS A 424 -62.14 108.64 -75.50
N GLY A 425 -61.24 107.80 -76.01
CA GLY A 425 -60.69 106.62 -75.32
C GLY A 425 -59.38 106.88 -74.56
N ARG A 426 -58.79 108.08 -74.69
CA ARG A 426 -57.47 108.40 -74.12
C ARG A 426 -57.35 108.15 -72.61
N GLY A 427 -58.37 108.52 -71.82
CA GLY A 427 -58.38 108.27 -70.38
C GLY A 427 -58.47 106.78 -70.03
N PHE A 428 -59.22 106.00 -70.81
CA PHE A 428 -59.32 104.55 -70.64
C PHE A 428 -58.05 103.81 -71.05
N ALA A 429 -57.34 104.28 -72.08
CA ALA A 429 -56.07 103.70 -72.52
C ALA A 429 -54.98 103.82 -71.44
N VAL A 430 -54.93 104.96 -70.73
CA VAL A 430 -53.99 105.16 -69.61
C VAL A 430 -54.30 104.21 -68.45
N VAL A 431 -55.58 104.04 -68.11
CA VAL A 431 -56.00 103.12 -67.04
C VAL A 431 -55.72 101.66 -67.41
N ALA A 432 -55.97 101.27 -68.67
CA ALA A 432 -55.69 99.93 -69.15
C ALA A 432 -54.18 99.62 -69.25
N GLU A 433 -53.33 100.60 -69.57
CA GLU A 433 -51.88 100.39 -69.49
C GLU A 433 -51.38 100.26 -68.03
N GLU A 434 -51.96 101.01 -67.09
CA GLU A 434 -51.62 100.90 -65.67
C GLU A 434 -52.08 99.56 -65.07
N ILE A 435 -53.27 99.06 -65.42
CA ILE A 435 -53.74 97.72 -65.00
C ILE A 435 -52.86 96.62 -65.60
N ARG A 436 -52.39 96.79 -66.84
CA ARG A 436 -51.46 95.86 -67.50
C ARG A 436 -50.14 95.80 -66.74
N ALA A 437 -49.55 96.96 -66.44
CA ALA A 437 -48.32 97.07 -65.64
C ALA A 437 -48.49 96.49 -64.23
N LEU A 438 -49.66 96.67 -63.60
CA LEU A 438 -49.97 96.08 -62.30
C LEU A 438 -50.09 94.55 -62.36
N ALA A 439 -50.71 94.02 -63.41
CA ALA A 439 -50.83 92.58 -63.66
C ALA A 439 -49.46 91.93 -63.92
N ASP A 440 -48.60 92.55 -64.72
CA ASP A 440 -47.23 92.08 -64.95
C ASP A 440 -46.40 92.08 -63.65
N ARG A 441 -46.54 93.12 -62.81
CA ARG A 441 -45.90 93.15 -61.48
C ARG A 441 -46.46 92.07 -60.55
N ALA A 442 -47.76 91.80 -60.58
CA ALA A 442 -48.40 90.76 -59.78
C ALA A 442 -47.96 89.35 -60.21
N ALA A 443 -47.80 89.09 -61.51
CA ALA A 443 -47.28 87.84 -62.05
C ALA A 443 -45.80 87.65 -61.66
N ALA A 444 -44.97 88.69 -61.80
CA ALA A 444 -43.58 88.66 -61.38
C ALA A 444 -43.44 88.38 -59.87
N ALA A 445 -44.20 89.09 -59.03
CA ALA A 445 -44.20 88.87 -57.58
C ALA A 445 -44.71 87.46 -57.21
N SER A 446 -45.74 86.96 -57.88
CA SER A 446 -46.26 85.59 -57.67
C SER A 446 -45.23 84.53 -58.05
N SER A 447 -44.49 84.73 -59.14
CA SER A 447 -43.40 83.85 -59.55
C SER A 447 -42.28 83.79 -58.50
N ASP A 448 -41.92 84.93 -57.91
CA ASP A 448 -40.92 84.98 -56.83
C ASP A 448 -41.42 84.31 -55.55
N VAL A 449 -42.69 84.50 -55.16
CA VAL A 449 -43.30 83.76 -54.05
C VAL A 449 -43.32 82.25 -54.34
N ALA A 450 -43.63 81.83 -55.58
CA ALA A 450 -43.60 80.42 -55.97
C ALA A 450 -42.19 79.80 -55.88
N LYS A 451 -41.12 80.58 -56.07
CA LYS A 451 -39.74 80.12 -55.83
C LYS A 451 -39.49 79.91 -54.32
N ILE A 452 -39.92 80.85 -53.48
CA ILE A 452 -39.77 80.75 -52.02
C ILE A 452 -40.53 79.54 -51.49
N VAL A 453 -41.77 79.33 -51.92
CA VAL A 453 -42.62 78.19 -51.52
C VAL A 453 -41.98 76.86 -51.92
N ARG A 454 -41.46 76.75 -53.15
CA ARG A 454 -40.72 75.55 -53.57
C ARG A 454 -39.46 75.33 -52.72
N GLY A 455 -38.75 76.39 -52.37
CA GLY A 455 -37.64 76.33 -51.40
C GLY A 455 -38.07 75.76 -50.05
N LEU A 456 -39.17 76.27 -49.48
CA LEU A 456 -39.73 75.79 -48.22
C LEU A 456 -40.17 74.31 -48.29
N GLN A 457 -40.78 73.88 -49.40
CA GLN A 457 -41.16 72.48 -49.60
C GLN A 457 -39.94 71.56 -49.63
N THR A 458 -38.89 71.96 -50.35
CA THR A 458 -37.62 71.21 -50.40
C THR A 458 -37.00 71.12 -49.01
N THR A 459 -36.85 72.25 -48.31
CA THR A 459 -36.29 72.28 -46.96
C THR A 459 -37.12 71.48 -45.95
N ALA A 460 -38.46 71.48 -46.05
CA ALA A 460 -39.33 70.67 -45.20
C ALA A 460 -39.11 69.16 -45.43
N ARG A 461 -38.94 68.73 -46.69
CA ARG A 461 -38.65 67.34 -47.05
C ARG A 461 -37.26 66.91 -46.57
N GLU A 462 -36.25 67.76 -46.74
CA GLU A 462 -34.89 67.52 -46.23
C GLU A 462 -34.87 67.42 -44.71
N ALA A 463 -35.56 68.32 -43.99
CA ALA A 463 -35.68 68.26 -42.54
C ALA A 463 -36.45 67.03 -42.06
N ALA A 464 -37.50 66.60 -42.78
CA ALA A 464 -38.21 65.36 -42.49
C ALA A 464 -37.35 64.10 -42.70
N ALA A 465 -36.48 64.10 -43.71
CA ALA A 465 -35.53 63.02 -43.94
C ALA A 465 -34.45 62.97 -42.85
N ALA A 466 -33.84 64.12 -42.50
CA ALA A 466 -32.82 64.22 -41.46
C ALA A 466 -33.37 63.83 -40.07
N THR A 467 -34.61 64.20 -39.75
CA THR A 467 -35.29 63.73 -38.53
C THR A 467 -35.56 62.22 -38.58
N GLY A 468 -35.91 61.66 -39.73
CA GLY A 468 -36.03 60.21 -39.91
C GLY A 468 -34.72 59.45 -39.62
N GLU A 469 -33.59 59.98 -40.08
CA GLU A 469 -32.26 59.43 -39.77
C GLU A 469 -31.91 59.59 -38.28
N GLY A 470 -32.22 60.74 -37.68
CA GLY A 470 -32.03 60.97 -36.24
C GLY A 470 -32.83 59.99 -35.37
N ALA A 471 -34.04 59.61 -35.78
CA ALA A 471 -34.85 58.63 -35.06
C ALA A 471 -34.20 57.24 -35.11
N ARG A 472 -33.68 56.83 -36.28
CA ARG A 472 -32.94 55.57 -36.43
C ARG A 472 -31.67 55.56 -35.57
N ALA A 473 -30.90 56.65 -35.58
CA ALA A 473 -29.70 56.77 -34.75
C ALA A 473 -30.02 56.69 -33.25
N ALA A 474 -31.16 57.24 -32.80
CA ALA A 474 -31.61 57.12 -31.43
C ALA A 474 -32.06 55.68 -31.07
N ASP A 475 -32.74 54.99 -31.98
CA ASP A 475 -33.12 53.58 -31.81
C ASP A 475 -31.88 52.67 -31.74
N GLU A 476 -30.89 52.89 -32.62
CA GLU A 476 -29.60 52.18 -32.59
C GLU A 476 -28.82 52.46 -31.30
N GLY A 477 -28.78 53.72 -30.84
CA GLY A 477 -28.15 54.10 -29.57
C GLY A 477 -28.82 53.44 -28.37
N ALA A 478 -30.15 53.34 -28.37
CA ALA A 478 -30.90 52.63 -27.33
C ALA A 478 -30.61 51.11 -27.34
N ALA A 479 -30.52 50.50 -28.52
CA ALA A 479 -30.20 49.08 -28.66
C ALA A 479 -28.78 48.76 -28.14
N LEU A 480 -27.78 49.57 -28.51
CA LEU A 480 -26.41 49.42 -28.02
C LEU A 480 -26.30 49.60 -26.50
N ALA A 481 -27.06 50.54 -25.94
CA ALA A 481 -27.13 50.72 -24.49
C ALA A 481 -27.79 49.50 -23.79
N ALA A 482 -28.84 48.92 -24.37
CA ALA A 482 -29.45 47.69 -23.85
C ALA A 482 -28.48 46.49 -23.90
N ASP A 483 -27.62 46.41 -24.92
CA ASP A 483 -26.57 45.39 -25.00
C ASP A 483 -25.53 45.57 -23.86
N ALA A 484 -25.13 46.81 -23.59
CA ALA A 484 -24.25 47.11 -22.46
C ALA A 484 -24.87 46.76 -21.10
N GLU A 485 -26.18 46.98 -20.93
CA GLU A 485 -26.91 46.59 -19.72
C GLU A 485 -26.89 45.06 -19.52
N ARG A 486 -27.14 44.28 -20.60
CA ARG A 486 -27.05 42.81 -20.56
C ARG A 486 -25.64 42.32 -20.22
N ALA A 487 -24.61 42.97 -20.76
CA ALA A 487 -23.22 42.66 -20.43
C ALA A 487 -22.91 42.93 -18.94
N LEU A 488 -23.36 44.07 -18.40
CA LEU A 488 -23.20 44.40 -16.98
C LEU A 488 -23.96 43.45 -16.05
N SER A 489 -25.16 43.01 -16.43
CA SER A 489 -25.91 41.98 -15.70
C SER A 489 -25.15 40.66 -15.64
N THR A 490 -24.52 40.26 -16.75
CA THR A 490 -23.66 39.07 -16.81
C THR A 490 -22.45 39.20 -15.88
N ILE A 491 -21.81 40.37 -15.83
CA ILE A 491 -20.71 40.66 -14.90
C ILE A 491 -21.17 40.54 -13.45
N LEU A 492 -22.34 41.09 -13.10
CA LEU A 492 -22.88 41.01 -11.74
C LEU A 492 -23.13 39.56 -11.30
N LYS A 493 -23.67 38.72 -12.19
CA LYS A 493 -23.85 37.29 -11.93
C LYS A 493 -22.50 36.59 -11.71
N GLY A 494 -21.51 36.88 -12.56
CA GLY A 494 -20.16 36.34 -12.39
C GLY A 494 -19.47 36.76 -11.08
N VAL A 495 -19.74 37.97 -10.58
CA VAL A 495 -19.25 38.43 -9.28
C VAL A 495 -19.91 37.68 -8.12
N GLU A 496 -21.21 37.37 -8.23
CA GLU A 496 -21.93 36.59 -7.22
C GLU A 496 -21.41 35.14 -7.15
N ASP A 497 -21.22 34.51 -8.31
CA ASP A 497 -20.61 33.18 -8.43
C ASP A 497 -19.18 33.17 -7.85
N LEU A 498 -18.38 34.20 -8.15
CA LEU A 498 -17.05 34.36 -7.56
C LEU A 498 -17.11 34.48 -6.03
N GLY A 499 -18.09 35.21 -5.49
CA GLY A 499 -18.31 35.32 -4.05
C GLY A 499 -18.65 33.98 -3.39
N HIS A 500 -19.39 33.11 -4.07
CA HIS A 500 -19.64 31.74 -3.61
C HIS A 500 -18.33 30.94 -3.54
N ASN A 501 -17.56 30.93 -4.63
CA ASN A 501 -16.30 30.18 -4.71
C ASN A 501 -15.29 30.63 -3.64
N VAL A 502 -15.18 31.94 -3.40
CA VAL A 502 -14.30 32.50 -2.35
C VAL A 502 -14.68 31.99 -0.95
N ARG A 503 -15.97 31.84 -0.65
CA ARG A 503 -16.43 31.27 0.64
C ARG A 503 -16.08 29.80 0.76
N GLU A 504 -16.27 29.03 -0.31
CA GLU A 504 -15.93 27.59 -0.30
C GLU A 504 -14.43 27.35 -0.13
N VAL A 505 -13.59 28.10 -0.85
CA VAL A 505 -12.13 27.98 -0.72
C VAL A 505 -11.67 28.42 0.68
N SER A 506 -12.27 29.46 1.26
CA SER A 506 -11.97 29.88 2.63
C SER A 506 -12.32 28.80 3.67
N ARG A 507 -13.47 28.14 3.52
CA ARG A 507 -13.86 27.00 4.37
C ARG A 507 -12.88 25.84 4.23
N ALA A 508 -12.58 25.43 3.00
CA ALA A 508 -11.63 24.35 2.72
C ALA A 508 -10.22 24.65 3.26
N SER A 509 -9.77 25.91 3.16
CA SER A 509 -8.50 26.36 3.74
C SER A 509 -8.49 26.23 5.27
N GLY A 510 -9.60 26.55 5.94
CA GLY A 510 -9.74 26.36 7.38
C GLY A 510 -9.65 24.89 7.82
N GLU A 511 -10.34 24.00 7.10
CA GLU A 511 -10.28 22.54 7.31
C GLU A 511 -8.87 21.99 7.06
N GLN A 512 -8.17 22.52 6.04
CA GLN A 512 -6.81 22.15 5.71
C GLN A 512 -5.80 22.56 6.79
N VAL A 513 -5.96 23.73 7.42
CA VAL A 513 -5.14 24.12 8.58
C VAL A 513 -5.32 23.14 9.73
N GLN A 514 -6.56 22.78 10.07
CA GLN A 514 -6.84 21.82 11.15
C GLN A 514 -6.24 20.44 10.86
N SER A 515 -6.38 19.97 9.62
CA SER A 515 -5.81 18.69 9.16
C SER A 515 -4.28 18.70 9.22
N THR A 516 -3.66 19.83 8.86
CA THR A 516 -2.20 20.01 8.93
C THR A 516 -1.70 19.96 10.38
N GLN A 517 -2.43 20.56 11.32
CA GLN A 517 -2.07 20.48 12.75
C GLN A 517 -2.16 19.04 13.29
N ALA A 518 -3.20 18.29 12.90
CA ALA A 518 -3.31 16.88 13.26
C ALA A 518 -2.15 16.06 12.68
N LEU A 519 -1.73 16.35 11.45
CA LEU A 519 -0.59 15.72 10.80
C LEU A 519 0.73 16.00 11.55
N VAL A 520 0.95 17.25 12.00
CA VAL A 520 2.13 17.61 12.82
C VAL A 520 2.16 16.80 14.12
N GLN A 521 1.03 16.68 14.82
CA GLN A 521 0.94 15.89 16.06
C GLN A 521 1.17 14.40 15.81
N GLY A 522 0.57 13.84 14.75
CA GLY A 522 0.77 12.45 14.36
C GLY A 522 2.24 12.14 14.03
N THR A 523 2.88 13.06 13.31
CA THR A 523 4.31 12.95 12.95
C THR A 523 5.21 12.99 14.18
N ALA A 524 4.91 13.86 15.15
CA ALA A 524 5.64 13.92 16.42
C ALA A 524 5.54 12.60 17.20
N LYS A 525 4.35 11.99 17.25
CA LYS A 525 4.12 10.70 17.89
C LYS A 525 4.87 9.55 17.18
N VAL A 526 4.90 9.55 15.84
CA VAL A 526 5.70 8.59 15.07
C VAL A 526 7.18 8.74 15.37
N SER A 527 7.71 9.97 15.45
CA SER A 527 9.12 10.22 15.80
C SER A 527 9.47 9.73 17.22
N GLU A 528 8.56 9.91 18.19
CA GLU A 528 8.71 9.38 19.54
C GLU A 528 8.73 7.83 19.56
N GLN A 529 7.75 7.20 18.90
CA GLN A 529 7.68 5.73 18.81
C GLN A 529 8.91 5.16 18.10
N SER A 530 9.37 5.81 17.03
CA SER A 530 10.57 5.37 16.31
C SER A 530 11.82 5.40 17.19
N ARG A 531 11.98 6.45 18.01
CA ARG A 531 13.08 6.50 19.00
C ARG A 531 12.99 5.37 20.02
N SER A 532 11.79 5.04 20.49
CA SER A 532 11.59 3.90 21.39
C SER A 532 11.94 2.57 20.72
N ILE A 533 11.54 2.37 19.46
CA ILE A 533 11.86 1.15 18.69
C ILE A 533 13.38 1.04 18.50
N ALA A 534 14.07 2.13 18.17
CA ALA A 534 15.52 2.14 18.03
C ALA A 534 16.23 1.75 19.34
N ALA A 535 15.75 2.25 20.48
CA ALA A 535 16.28 1.88 21.80
C ALA A 535 16.07 0.39 22.10
N SER A 536 14.85 -0.14 21.93
CA SER A 536 14.57 -1.57 22.14
C SER A 536 15.36 -2.48 21.19
N ALA A 537 15.56 -2.05 19.95
CA ALA A 537 16.38 -2.78 18.98
C ALA A 537 17.87 -2.81 19.40
N ALA A 538 18.39 -1.71 19.97
CA ALA A 538 19.74 -1.68 20.52
C ALA A 538 19.89 -2.65 21.72
N GLU A 539 18.91 -2.68 22.62
CA GLU A 539 18.88 -3.62 23.75
C GLU A 539 18.81 -5.09 23.27
N GLN A 540 18.00 -5.38 22.25
CA GLN A 540 17.92 -6.71 21.64
C GLN A 540 19.25 -7.14 21.02
N ALA A 541 19.95 -6.23 20.33
CA ALA A 541 21.27 -6.52 19.77
C ALA A 541 22.29 -6.85 20.88
N GLN A 542 22.26 -6.11 21.99
CA GLN A 542 23.10 -6.39 23.15
C GLN A 542 22.76 -7.74 23.80
N ALA A 543 21.47 -8.04 23.98
CA ALA A 543 21.02 -9.33 24.52
C ALA A 543 21.46 -10.51 23.63
N ALA A 544 21.35 -10.36 22.31
CA ALA A 544 21.84 -11.37 21.37
C ALA A 544 23.37 -11.59 21.51
N GLN A 545 24.15 -10.52 21.73
CA GLN A 545 25.58 -10.64 21.96
C GLN A 545 25.90 -11.41 23.26
N SER A 546 25.17 -11.16 24.34
CA SER A 546 25.30 -11.93 25.59
C SER A 546 24.90 -13.39 25.43
N LEU A 547 23.84 -13.68 24.68
CA LEU A 547 23.44 -15.05 24.35
C LEU A 547 24.50 -15.77 23.51
N ALA A 548 25.14 -15.08 22.56
CA ALA A 548 26.21 -15.65 21.75
C ALA A 548 27.41 -16.07 22.63
N GLN A 549 27.77 -15.24 23.61
CA GLN A 549 28.79 -15.59 24.61
C GLN A 549 28.37 -16.81 25.44
N GLY A 550 27.13 -16.85 25.93
CA GLY A 550 26.59 -18.02 26.64
C GLY A 550 26.64 -19.30 25.80
N GLY A 551 26.32 -19.20 24.50
CA GLY A 551 26.43 -20.30 23.55
C GLY A 551 27.87 -20.83 23.40
N THR A 552 28.87 -19.95 23.39
CA THR A 552 30.28 -20.36 23.33
C THR A 552 30.71 -21.17 24.56
N GLU A 553 30.29 -20.76 25.76
CA GLU A 553 30.54 -21.51 27.00
C GLU A 553 29.81 -22.86 27.00
N MET A 554 28.57 -22.89 26.51
CA MET A 554 27.80 -24.13 26.39
C MET A 554 28.47 -25.14 25.44
N ARG A 555 29.02 -24.69 24.31
CA ARG A 555 29.81 -25.57 23.41
C ARG A 555 31.02 -26.15 24.13
N ARG A 556 31.70 -25.33 24.93
CA ARG A 556 32.86 -25.76 25.71
C ARG A 556 32.46 -26.84 26.71
N MET A 557 31.37 -26.65 27.46
CA MET A 557 30.85 -27.63 28.42
C MET A 557 30.40 -28.93 27.74
N ALA A 558 29.71 -28.85 26.60
CA ALA A 558 29.29 -30.04 25.86
C ALA A 558 30.50 -30.90 25.43
N ARG A 559 31.54 -30.27 24.87
CA ARG A 559 32.79 -30.97 24.51
C ARG A 559 33.47 -31.62 25.71
N GLN A 560 33.53 -30.91 26.85
CA GLN A 560 34.10 -31.46 28.09
C GLN A 560 33.30 -32.66 28.59
N THR A 561 31.97 -32.61 28.50
CA THR A 561 31.08 -33.71 28.90
C THR A 561 31.31 -34.93 28.02
N THR A 562 31.32 -34.76 26.69
CA THR A 562 31.59 -35.86 25.74
C THR A 562 32.94 -36.54 26.02
N GLN A 563 33.99 -35.74 26.27
CA GLN A 563 35.31 -36.26 26.62
C GLN A 563 35.28 -37.06 27.94
N ALA A 564 34.64 -36.51 28.98
CA ALA A 564 34.50 -37.17 30.27
C ALA A 564 33.75 -38.51 30.16
N THR A 565 32.62 -38.56 29.42
CA THR A 565 31.89 -39.81 29.17
C THR A 565 32.73 -40.83 28.40
N SER A 566 33.54 -40.41 27.43
CA SER A 566 34.45 -41.31 26.71
C SER A 566 35.49 -41.94 27.66
N ASP A 567 36.05 -41.15 28.58
CA ASP A 567 37.03 -41.65 29.54
C ASP A 567 36.38 -42.57 30.59
N GLN A 568 35.15 -42.25 31.02
CA GLN A 568 34.35 -43.07 31.94
C GLN A 568 33.95 -44.41 31.30
N ALA A 569 33.62 -44.43 30.00
CA ALA A 569 33.36 -45.65 29.23
C ALA A 569 34.61 -46.54 29.07
N ARG A 570 35.83 -45.97 29.08
CA ARG A 570 37.07 -46.77 29.16
C ARG A 570 37.25 -47.38 30.55
N ALA A 571 37.08 -46.58 31.60
CA ALA A 571 37.22 -47.04 32.98
C ALA A 571 36.23 -48.18 33.31
N LEU A 572 34.98 -48.09 32.83
CA LEU A 572 33.99 -49.15 32.98
C LEU A 572 34.42 -50.47 32.32
N ARG A 573 35.00 -50.42 31.11
CA ARG A 573 35.51 -51.62 30.44
C ARG A 573 36.63 -52.31 31.22
N ASP A 574 37.51 -51.53 31.85
CA ASP A 574 38.55 -52.08 32.72
C ASP A 574 37.97 -52.64 34.02
N ALA A 575 36.93 -52.00 34.59
CA ALA A 575 36.20 -52.51 35.76
C ALA A 575 35.49 -53.85 35.46
N VAL A 576 34.83 -53.98 34.31
CA VAL A 576 34.24 -55.27 33.86
C VAL A 576 35.32 -56.36 33.78
N ARG A 577 36.47 -56.05 33.16
CA ARG A 577 37.58 -57.01 33.03
C ARG A 577 38.12 -57.43 34.41
N SER A 578 38.35 -56.47 35.30
CA SER A 578 38.86 -56.73 36.65
C SER A 578 37.87 -57.53 37.50
N ASN A 579 36.58 -57.21 37.41
CA ASN A 579 35.52 -57.94 38.12
C ASN A 579 35.36 -59.39 37.62
N GLY A 580 35.53 -59.61 36.31
CA GLY A 580 35.58 -60.96 35.72
C GLY A 580 36.76 -61.80 36.23
N GLN A 581 37.94 -61.19 36.38
CA GLN A 581 39.10 -61.86 36.99
C GLN A 581 38.87 -62.18 38.48
N LEU A 582 38.20 -61.28 39.21
CA LEU A 582 37.83 -61.47 40.61
C LEU A 582 36.88 -62.66 40.80
N ALA A 583 35.88 -62.79 39.93
CA ALA A 583 34.98 -63.95 39.91
C ALA A 583 35.73 -65.26 39.62
N GLU A 584 36.66 -65.25 38.66
CA GLU A 584 37.47 -66.43 38.33
C GLU A 584 38.38 -66.86 39.51
N VAL A 585 38.98 -65.90 40.21
CA VAL A 585 39.79 -66.16 41.41
C VAL A 585 38.91 -66.70 42.55
N ALA A 586 37.74 -66.12 42.79
CA ALA A 586 36.80 -66.61 43.81
C ALA A 586 36.41 -68.08 43.55
N GLN A 587 36.15 -68.44 42.29
CA GLN A 587 35.80 -69.80 41.90
C GLN A 587 36.97 -70.79 42.09
N LYS A 588 38.20 -70.37 41.78
CA LYS A 588 39.42 -71.15 42.03
C LYS A 588 39.66 -71.38 43.52
N VAL A 589 39.46 -70.36 44.36
CA VAL A 589 39.57 -70.46 45.82
C VAL A 589 38.50 -71.40 46.36
N ALA A 590 37.24 -71.29 45.92
CA ALA A 590 36.17 -72.17 46.34
C ALA A 590 36.49 -73.65 46.06
N ARG A 591 37.08 -73.96 44.90
CA ARG A 591 37.52 -75.31 44.54
C ARG A 591 38.68 -75.81 45.42
N ALA A 592 39.69 -74.99 45.65
CA ALA A 592 40.84 -75.32 46.51
C ALA A 592 40.42 -75.57 47.98
N VAL A 593 39.48 -74.77 48.48
CA VAL A 593 38.93 -74.92 49.83
C VAL A 593 38.14 -76.24 49.97
N GLN A 594 37.44 -76.65 48.91
CA GLN A 594 36.73 -77.95 48.89
C GLN A 594 37.71 -79.13 48.94
N GLU A 595 38.84 -79.04 48.24
CA GLU A 595 39.92 -80.04 48.32
C GLU A 595 40.57 -80.07 49.72
N GLN A 596 40.84 -78.91 50.33
CA GLN A 596 41.36 -78.83 51.70
C GLN A 596 40.37 -79.36 52.75
N ALA A 597 39.06 -79.17 52.56
CA ALA A 597 38.04 -79.72 53.44
C ALA A 597 38.03 -81.26 53.45
N MET A 598 38.25 -81.89 52.29
CA MET A 598 38.40 -83.34 52.20
C MET A 598 39.68 -83.82 52.91
N ALA A 599 40.81 -83.13 52.70
CA ALA A 599 42.07 -83.46 53.36
C ALA A 599 42.01 -83.31 54.89
N ALA A 600 41.31 -82.28 55.39
CA ALA A 600 41.07 -82.08 56.81
C ALA A 600 40.22 -83.21 57.43
N ALA A 601 39.22 -83.71 56.69
CA ALA A 601 38.40 -84.84 57.11
C ALA A 601 39.19 -86.16 57.18
N ASP A 602 40.12 -86.39 56.24
CA ASP A 602 41.01 -87.55 56.27
C ASP A 602 42.02 -87.48 57.43
N LEU A 603 42.57 -86.30 57.72
CA LEU A 603 43.42 -86.06 58.90
C LEU A 603 42.66 -86.31 60.22
N ALA A 604 41.40 -85.88 60.31
CA ALA A 604 40.56 -86.14 61.48
C ALA A 604 40.33 -87.65 61.70
N LYS A 605 40.12 -88.40 60.61
CA LYS A 605 39.99 -89.87 60.65
C LYS A 605 41.29 -90.55 61.08
N GLY A 606 42.44 -90.05 60.61
CA GLY A 606 43.77 -90.54 61.01
C GLY A 606 44.10 -90.29 62.49
N SER A 607 43.76 -89.11 63.01
CA SER A 607 43.92 -88.78 64.43
C SER A 607 43.07 -89.69 65.34
N ALA A 608 41.83 -90.01 64.94
CA ALA A 608 40.96 -90.94 65.68
C ALA A 608 41.51 -92.37 65.74
N GLN A 609 42.15 -92.86 64.67
CA GLN A 609 42.81 -94.17 64.64
C GLN A 609 44.06 -94.21 65.55
N MET A 610 44.82 -93.12 65.59
CA MET A 610 46.00 -92.97 66.45
C MET A 610 45.62 -92.99 67.95
N ARG A 611 44.49 -92.37 68.32
CA ARG A 611 43.92 -92.45 69.69
C ARG A 611 43.64 -93.91 70.12
N GLN A 612 43.09 -94.74 69.25
CA GLN A 612 42.82 -96.16 69.56
C GLN A 612 44.10 -96.98 69.76
N LEU A 613 45.14 -96.73 68.96
CA LEU A 613 46.44 -97.41 69.07
C LEU A 613 47.16 -97.08 70.40
N VAL A 614 47.13 -95.82 70.83
CA VAL A 614 47.73 -95.38 72.10
C VAL A 614 47.04 -96.03 73.32
N GLN A 615 45.71 -96.18 73.30
CA GLN A 615 44.96 -96.88 74.36
C GLN A 615 45.33 -98.38 74.46
N GLY A 616 45.71 -99.02 73.35
CA GLY A 616 46.18 -100.41 73.33
C GLY A 616 47.55 -100.63 73.98
N VAL A 617 48.46 -99.65 73.88
CA VAL A 617 49.81 -99.72 74.49
C VAL A 617 49.76 -99.57 76.02
N SER A 618 48.85 -98.74 76.55
CA SER A 618 48.65 -98.58 78.00
C SER A 618 48.14 -99.84 78.71
N ALA A 619 47.42 -100.74 78.01
CA ALA A 619 46.88 -101.97 78.59
C ALA A 619 47.94 -103.09 78.72
N ALA A 620 49.02 -103.08 77.92
CA ALA A 620 50.05 -104.12 77.92
C ALA A 620 51.12 -103.92 79.02
N VAL A 621 51.34 -102.69 79.49
CA VAL A 621 52.39 -102.35 80.48
C VAL A 621 51.98 -102.70 81.93
N VAL A 622 50.68 -102.89 82.20
CA VAL A 622 50.16 -103.20 83.57
C VAL A 622 50.33 -104.67 83.97
N ALA A 623 50.60 -105.59 83.03
CA ALA A 623 50.57 -107.03 83.28
C ALA A 623 51.90 -107.67 83.74
N GLN A 624 53.01 -106.91 83.85
CA GLN A 624 54.35 -107.49 84.06
C GLN A 624 55.12 -106.88 85.24
N GLY A 625 54.57 -107.02 86.45
CA GLY A 625 55.26 -106.54 87.67
C GLY A 625 54.67 -107.04 89.00
N GLN A 626 54.80 -108.33 89.33
CA GLN A 626 54.52 -108.86 90.68
C GLN A 626 55.67 -109.76 91.17
N GLY A 627 56.30 -109.42 92.31
CA GLY A 627 57.15 -110.35 93.09
C GLY A 627 58.32 -109.75 93.91
N VAL A 628 58.09 -109.60 95.24
CA VAL A 628 59.06 -109.50 96.38
C VAL A 628 59.74 -108.12 96.57
N ALA A 629 59.52 -107.26 97.59
CA ALA A 629 59.37 -107.31 99.08
C ALA A 629 60.68 -107.65 99.84
N GLY A 630 61.29 -106.89 100.75
CA GLY A 630 61.09 -105.56 101.31
C GLY A 630 62.23 -105.28 102.33
N VAL A 631 62.58 -104.00 102.51
CA VAL A 631 63.12 -103.27 103.69
C VAL A 631 64.05 -102.15 103.21
N GLY A 632 63.75 -100.92 103.64
CA GLY A 632 64.64 -99.75 103.48
C GLY A 632 63.98 -98.46 102.98
N THR A 633 62.69 -98.28 103.26
CA THR A 633 61.87 -97.11 102.95
C THR A 633 62.23 -95.87 103.78
N LEU A 634 61.95 -94.68 103.21
CA LEU A 634 61.83 -93.34 103.84
C LEU A 634 63.07 -92.43 103.91
N ALA A 635 63.62 -92.03 102.75
CA ALA A 635 64.48 -90.83 102.69
C ALA A 635 64.53 -90.05 101.35
N GLN A 636 63.68 -90.36 100.36
CA GLN A 636 63.78 -89.74 99.01
C GLN A 636 62.47 -89.26 98.37
N GLU A 637 61.38 -89.08 99.13
CA GLU A 637 60.15 -88.44 98.63
C GLU A 637 60.09 -86.92 98.86
N ALA A 638 60.98 -86.34 99.67
CA ALA A 638 60.92 -84.92 100.03
C ALA A 638 61.65 -83.95 99.05
N SER A 639 62.42 -84.44 98.08
CA SER A 639 63.27 -83.58 97.21
C SER A 639 62.66 -83.28 95.82
N ALA A 640 61.78 -84.13 95.27
CA ALA A 640 61.24 -83.95 93.92
C ALA A 640 59.94 -83.11 93.82
N SER A 641 59.39 -82.64 94.96
CA SER A 641 58.19 -81.78 94.97
C SER A 641 58.54 -80.30 94.82
N THR A 642 59.64 -79.84 95.43
CA THR A 642 60.01 -78.42 95.51
C THR A 642 60.53 -77.86 94.18
N GLN A 643 61.13 -78.69 93.34
CA GLN A 643 61.69 -78.27 92.04
C GLN A 643 60.62 -78.12 90.94
N ARG A 644 59.43 -78.73 91.11
CA ARG A 644 58.28 -78.58 90.19
C ARG A 644 57.47 -77.29 90.44
N ILE A 645 57.48 -76.78 91.68
CA ILE A 645 56.76 -75.54 92.03
C ILE A 645 57.48 -74.29 91.51
N LEU A 646 58.82 -74.32 91.41
CA LEU A 646 59.62 -73.17 90.94
C LEU A 646 59.53 -72.91 89.42
N VAL A 647 59.22 -73.93 88.60
CA VAL A 647 59.06 -73.77 87.14
C VAL A 647 57.66 -73.24 86.78
N GLY A 648 56.61 -73.68 87.47
CA GLY A 648 55.24 -73.20 87.23
C GLY A 648 55.00 -71.73 87.61
N LEU A 649 55.76 -71.19 88.57
CA LEU A 649 55.71 -69.75 88.92
C LEU A 649 56.36 -68.84 87.87
N ALA A 650 57.29 -69.36 87.06
CA ALA A 650 57.91 -68.61 85.97
C ALA A 650 56.96 -68.50 84.76
N GLU A 651 56.20 -69.55 84.44
CA GLU A 651 55.23 -69.57 83.33
C GLU A 651 54.00 -68.67 83.60
N GLN A 652 53.52 -68.61 84.85
CA GLN A 652 52.41 -67.71 85.22
C GLN A 652 52.77 -66.21 85.15
N ALA A 653 54.04 -65.85 85.33
CA ALA A 653 54.50 -64.46 85.21
C ALA A 653 54.51 -63.99 83.75
N THR A 654 54.84 -64.88 82.80
CA THR A 654 54.86 -64.58 81.36
C THR A 654 53.43 -64.39 80.81
N ALA A 655 52.47 -65.23 81.22
CA ALA A 655 51.07 -65.11 80.81
C ALA A 655 50.41 -63.79 81.27
N ALA A 656 50.75 -63.29 82.46
CA ALA A 656 50.24 -61.99 82.95
C ALA A 656 50.75 -60.79 82.12
N GLN A 657 51.96 -60.90 81.53
CA GLN A 657 52.52 -59.87 80.64
C GLN A 657 51.85 -59.87 79.26
N GLU A 658 51.46 -61.02 78.72
CA GLU A 658 50.73 -61.12 77.45
C GLU A 658 49.32 -60.54 77.52
N VAL A 659 48.59 -60.78 78.62
CA VAL A 659 47.26 -60.16 78.85
C VAL A 659 47.36 -58.62 78.91
N THR A 660 48.42 -58.10 79.54
CA THR A 660 48.66 -56.65 79.61
C THR A 660 48.91 -56.06 78.21
N ARG A 661 49.65 -56.77 77.35
CA ARG A 661 49.91 -56.35 75.97
C ARG A 661 48.66 -56.39 75.09
N ALA A 662 47.81 -57.40 75.23
CA ALA A 662 46.54 -57.50 74.50
C ALA A 662 45.54 -56.39 74.90
N MET A 663 45.50 -56.00 76.17
CA MET A 663 44.67 -54.88 76.64
C MET A 663 45.14 -53.52 76.09
N GLU A 664 46.44 -53.32 75.93
CA GLU A 664 47.02 -52.12 75.28
C GLU A 664 46.58 -51.99 73.80
N GLU A 665 46.52 -53.12 73.08
CA GLU A 665 46.09 -53.18 71.68
C GLU A 665 44.58 -52.92 71.53
N THR A 666 43.78 -53.50 72.43
CA THR A 666 42.33 -53.24 72.51
C THR A 666 42.04 -51.76 72.83
N ARG A 667 42.84 -51.13 73.71
CA ARG A 667 42.75 -49.70 74.04
C ARG A 667 42.99 -48.81 72.81
N LYS A 668 43.97 -49.16 71.97
CA LYS A 668 44.23 -48.44 70.70
C LYS A 668 43.06 -48.57 69.72
N GLN A 669 42.45 -49.75 69.63
CA GLN A 669 41.33 -50.00 68.73
C GLN A 669 40.06 -49.22 69.13
N VAL A 670 39.75 -49.14 70.44
CA VAL A 670 38.65 -48.31 70.97
C VAL A 670 38.89 -46.81 70.69
N ALA A 671 40.13 -46.34 70.87
CA ALA A 671 40.50 -44.96 70.56
C ALA A 671 40.37 -44.62 69.05
N GLN A 672 40.69 -45.57 68.17
CA GLN A 672 40.53 -45.41 66.72
C GLN A 672 39.05 -45.37 66.30
N SER A 673 38.21 -46.26 66.85
CA SER A 673 36.76 -46.28 66.60
C SER A 673 36.08 -44.97 67.02
N SER A 674 36.47 -44.42 68.18
CA SER A 674 35.93 -43.15 68.69
C SER A 674 36.24 -41.95 67.75
N ARG A 675 37.45 -41.90 67.17
CA ARG A 675 37.78 -40.88 66.16
C ARG A 675 36.95 -41.00 64.89
N GLY A 676 36.77 -42.22 64.38
CA GLY A 676 35.92 -42.49 63.21
C GLY A 676 34.46 -42.08 63.42
N MET A 677 33.90 -42.36 64.59
CA MET A 677 32.53 -41.94 64.98
C MET A 677 32.38 -40.41 65.00
N THR A 678 33.41 -39.69 65.45
CA THR A 678 33.39 -38.22 65.52
C THR A 678 33.43 -37.59 64.11
N GLU A 679 34.20 -38.18 63.19
CA GLU A 679 34.20 -37.75 61.78
C GLU A 679 32.88 -38.06 61.09
N GLN A 680 32.29 -39.22 61.36
CA GLN A 680 30.99 -39.63 60.80
C GLN A 680 29.84 -38.72 61.26
N ALA A 681 29.82 -38.31 62.53
CA ALA A 681 28.88 -37.31 63.04
C ALA A 681 29.03 -35.94 62.35
N ARG A 682 30.26 -35.55 62.01
CA ARG A 682 30.54 -34.28 61.31
C ARG A 682 30.07 -34.33 59.85
N ALA A 683 30.28 -35.45 59.18
CA ALA A 683 29.79 -35.69 57.81
C ALA A 683 28.25 -35.69 57.75
N LEU A 684 27.57 -36.34 58.71
CA LEU A 684 26.11 -36.35 58.81
C LEU A 684 25.54 -34.93 58.95
N LYS A 685 26.17 -34.07 59.76
CA LYS A 685 25.74 -32.68 59.94
C LYS A 685 25.91 -31.82 58.68
N GLN A 686 26.96 -32.06 57.89
CA GLN A 686 27.13 -31.41 56.58
C GLN A 686 26.07 -31.88 55.59
N SER A 687 25.76 -33.18 55.58
CA SER A 687 24.72 -33.79 54.74
C SER A 687 23.30 -33.29 55.09
N GLU A 688 23.00 -33.08 56.38
CA GLU A 688 21.74 -32.48 56.85
C GLU A 688 21.58 -31.05 56.31
N THR A 689 22.66 -30.27 56.37
CA THR A 689 22.66 -28.88 55.87
C THR A 689 22.45 -28.84 54.35
N ALA A 690 23.09 -29.75 53.61
CA ALA A 690 22.91 -29.89 52.17
C ALA A 690 21.49 -30.29 51.79
N SER A 691 20.88 -31.27 52.47
CA SER A 691 19.47 -31.67 52.22
C SER A 691 18.50 -30.52 52.47
N ARG A 692 18.65 -29.75 53.57
CA ARG A 692 17.81 -28.56 53.79
C ARG A 692 17.94 -27.52 52.68
N GLN A 693 19.13 -27.38 52.12
CA GLN A 693 19.38 -26.45 51.02
C GLN A 693 18.74 -26.93 49.72
N VAL A 694 18.76 -28.23 49.43
CA VAL A 694 18.06 -28.86 48.30
C VAL A 694 16.55 -28.68 48.42
N ALA A 695 15.94 -28.95 49.58
CA ALA A 695 14.52 -28.73 49.81
C ALA A 695 14.09 -27.27 49.59
N LYS A 696 14.91 -26.30 50.06
CA LYS A 696 14.65 -24.87 49.87
C LYS A 696 14.77 -24.45 48.41
N LEU A 697 15.72 -25.02 47.68
CA LEU A 697 15.91 -24.77 46.25
C LEU A 697 14.75 -25.36 45.44
N ALA A 698 14.33 -26.60 45.73
CA ALA A 698 13.17 -27.24 45.12
C ALA A 698 11.91 -26.39 45.28
N ALA A 699 11.62 -25.90 46.49
CA ALA A 699 10.49 -24.99 46.75
C ALA A 699 10.58 -23.64 46.02
N SER A 700 11.79 -23.17 45.70
CA SER A 700 11.98 -21.97 44.86
C SER A 700 11.73 -22.26 43.38
N VAL A 701 12.13 -23.45 42.90
CA VAL A 701 11.87 -23.92 41.53
C VAL A 701 10.38 -24.14 41.31
N THR A 702 9.67 -24.75 42.26
CA THR A 702 8.20 -24.92 42.18
C THR A 702 7.48 -23.58 42.06
N ARG A 703 7.87 -22.57 42.85
CA ARG A 703 7.28 -21.21 42.74
C ARG A 703 7.60 -20.53 41.42
N ALA A 704 8.85 -20.62 40.96
CA ALA A 704 9.25 -20.02 39.69
C ALA A 704 8.55 -20.68 38.49
N THR A 705 8.39 -22.01 38.51
CA THR A 705 7.68 -22.76 37.46
C THR A 705 6.18 -22.45 37.44
N ASP A 706 5.54 -22.22 38.60
CA ASP A 706 4.13 -21.80 38.67
C ASP A 706 3.90 -20.39 38.06
N GLU A 707 4.83 -19.45 38.29
CA GLU A 707 4.79 -18.14 37.62
C GLU A 707 5.03 -18.25 36.11
N GLN A 708 5.95 -19.11 35.67
CA GLN A 708 6.19 -19.37 34.25
C GLN A 708 4.96 -19.96 33.56
N VAL A 709 4.24 -20.89 34.19
CA VAL A 709 2.98 -21.46 33.66
C VAL A 709 1.92 -20.37 33.49
N LYS A 710 1.80 -19.43 34.44
CA LYS A 710 0.88 -18.29 34.30
C LYS A 710 1.26 -17.37 33.14
N ALA A 711 2.55 -17.08 32.96
CA ALA A 711 3.05 -16.26 31.86
C ALA A 711 2.82 -16.94 30.50
N LEU A 712 3.14 -18.24 30.38
CA LEU A 712 2.91 -19.04 29.17
C LEU A 712 1.41 -19.10 28.80
N SER A 713 0.53 -19.23 29.80
CA SER A 713 -0.92 -19.18 29.59
C SER A 713 -1.42 -17.82 29.08
N GLY A 714 -0.70 -16.73 29.39
CA GLY A 714 -0.94 -15.41 28.82
C GLY A 714 -0.48 -15.32 27.37
N LEU A 715 0.68 -15.89 27.05
CA LEU A 715 1.23 -15.95 25.69
C LEU A 715 0.36 -16.78 24.75
N VAL A 716 -0.17 -17.92 25.19
CA VAL A 716 -1.11 -18.75 24.40
C VAL A 716 -2.35 -17.93 24.03
N ARG A 717 -2.94 -17.20 24.99
CA ARG A 717 -4.06 -16.29 24.72
C ARG A 717 -3.70 -15.17 23.74
N GLY A 718 -2.49 -14.63 23.83
CA GLY A 718 -1.97 -13.65 22.87
C GLY A 718 -1.86 -14.22 21.46
N ALA A 719 -1.33 -15.44 21.31
CA ALA A 719 -1.23 -16.14 20.03
C ALA A 719 -2.61 -16.45 19.43
N ASP A 720 -3.60 -16.81 20.25
CA ASP A 720 -4.98 -16.99 19.80
C ASP A 720 -5.61 -15.69 19.28
N GLU A 721 -5.35 -14.56 19.94
CA GLU A 721 -5.88 -13.28 19.49
C GLU A 721 -5.22 -12.82 18.17
N VAL A 722 -3.89 -12.97 18.04
CA VAL A 722 -3.19 -12.71 16.77
C VAL A 722 -3.74 -13.59 15.65
N ARG A 723 -3.99 -14.87 15.93
CA ARG A 723 -4.61 -15.80 14.96
C ARG A 723 -6.00 -15.31 14.54
N ARG A 724 -6.82 -14.88 15.50
CA ARG A 724 -8.19 -14.39 15.24
C ARG A 724 -8.17 -13.15 14.35
N VAL A 725 -7.32 -12.17 14.68
CA VAL A 725 -7.15 -10.94 13.89
C VAL A 725 -6.63 -11.27 12.50
N ALA A 726 -5.59 -12.11 12.36
CA ALA A 726 -5.04 -12.50 11.06
C ALA A 726 -6.08 -13.17 10.15
N LYS A 727 -6.94 -14.04 10.70
CA LYS A 727 -8.06 -14.65 9.95
C LYS A 727 -9.12 -13.61 9.54
N GLN A 728 -9.44 -12.65 10.41
CA GLN A 728 -10.37 -11.57 10.07
C GLN A 728 -9.81 -10.67 8.97
N THR A 729 -8.53 -10.30 9.05
CA THR A 729 -7.83 -9.51 8.03
C THR A 729 -7.81 -10.23 6.70
N SER A 730 -7.53 -11.54 6.68
CA SER A 730 -7.57 -12.33 5.44
C SER A 730 -8.95 -12.29 4.77
N ARG A 731 -10.05 -12.39 5.54
CA ARG A 731 -11.41 -12.32 5.00
C ARG A 731 -11.76 -10.93 4.45
N ALA A 732 -11.39 -9.87 5.16
CA ALA A 732 -11.60 -8.51 4.69
C ALA A 732 -10.83 -8.21 3.39
N LEU A 733 -9.63 -8.78 3.25
CA LEU A 733 -8.83 -8.65 2.03
C LEU A 733 -9.43 -9.44 0.85
N ASP A 734 -10.11 -10.57 1.10
CA ASP A 734 -10.88 -11.28 0.07
C ASP A 734 -12.01 -10.39 -0.48
N GLU A 735 -12.79 -9.77 0.41
CA GLU A 735 -13.87 -8.83 0.02
C GLU A 735 -13.33 -7.63 -0.76
N GLN A 736 -12.19 -7.06 -0.34
CA GLN A 736 -11.54 -5.97 -1.08
C GLN A 736 -11.03 -6.41 -2.46
N THR A 737 -10.50 -7.63 -2.57
CA THR A 737 -10.02 -8.18 -3.85
C THR A 737 -11.17 -8.29 -4.86
N GLU A 738 -12.33 -8.76 -4.41
CA GLU A 738 -13.52 -8.88 -5.24
C GLU A 738 -14.06 -7.52 -5.69
N ALA A 739 -14.10 -6.54 -4.76
CA ALA A 739 -14.50 -5.17 -5.06
C ALA A 739 -13.56 -4.49 -6.08
N LEU A 740 -12.25 -4.63 -5.90
CA LEU A 740 -11.24 -4.08 -6.81
C LEU A 740 -11.33 -4.71 -8.21
N SER A 741 -11.55 -6.03 -8.28
CA SER A 741 -11.75 -6.73 -9.56
C SER A 741 -12.99 -6.22 -10.31
N SER A 742 -14.09 -5.99 -9.59
CA SER A 742 -15.31 -5.40 -10.15
C SER A 742 -15.09 -3.97 -10.67
N LEU A 743 -14.34 -3.15 -9.92
CA LEU A 743 -13.97 -1.79 -10.33
C LEU A 743 -13.09 -1.80 -11.58
N ALA A 744 -12.06 -2.67 -11.63
CA ALA A 744 -11.18 -2.81 -12.78
C ALA A 744 -11.97 -3.22 -14.04
N GLY A 745 -12.89 -4.18 -13.89
CA GLY A 745 -13.80 -4.58 -14.97
C GLY A 745 -14.72 -3.44 -15.42
N SER A 746 -15.15 -2.57 -14.51
CA SER A 746 -15.97 -1.40 -14.85
C SER A 746 -15.18 -0.33 -15.61
N ALA A 747 -13.94 -0.05 -15.18
CA ALA A 747 -13.03 0.86 -15.87
C ALA A 747 -12.70 0.37 -17.30
N ALA A 748 -12.47 -0.94 -17.47
CA ALA A 748 -12.24 -1.53 -18.79
C ALA A 748 -13.47 -1.42 -19.71
N ARG A 749 -14.68 -1.62 -19.19
CA ARG A 749 -15.93 -1.39 -19.94
C ARG A 749 -16.10 0.08 -20.33
N GLN A 750 -15.76 1.01 -19.44
CA GLN A 750 -15.82 2.43 -19.72
C GLN A 750 -14.82 2.83 -20.81
N ALA A 751 -13.57 2.35 -20.76
CA ALA A 751 -12.58 2.53 -21.82
C ALA A 751 -13.12 2.04 -23.18
N THR A 752 -13.72 0.85 -23.20
CA THR A 752 -14.31 0.29 -24.42
C THR A 752 -15.45 1.16 -24.95
N GLY A 753 -16.36 1.61 -24.08
CA GLY A 753 -17.50 2.45 -24.44
C GLY A 753 -17.10 3.82 -24.97
N VAL A 754 -16.18 4.49 -24.31
CA VAL A 754 -15.65 5.79 -24.75
C VAL A 754 -14.82 5.65 -26.04
N GLY A 755 -14.08 4.55 -26.21
CA GLY A 755 -13.37 4.24 -27.45
C GLY A 755 -14.28 4.04 -28.66
N VAL A 756 -15.52 3.58 -28.46
CA VAL A 756 -16.55 3.55 -29.53
C VAL A 756 -16.98 4.97 -29.91
N VAL A 757 -17.21 5.84 -28.92
CA VAL A 757 -17.55 7.26 -29.15
C VAL A 757 -16.43 7.97 -29.91
N ALA A 758 -15.16 7.75 -29.52
CA ALA A 758 -14.01 8.34 -30.20
C ALA A 758 -13.93 7.98 -31.69
N ARG A 759 -14.22 6.71 -32.04
CA ARG A 759 -14.28 6.22 -33.42
C ARG A 759 -15.45 6.82 -34.19
N ALA A 760 -16.64 6.82 -33.61
CA ALA A 760 -17.84 7.40 -34.22
C ALA A 760 -17.66 8.92 -34.48
N SER A 761 -17.07 9.67 -33.56
CA SER A 761 -16.77 11.09 -33.75
C SER A 761 -15.72 11.34 -34.82
N ALA A 762 -14.71 10.47 -34.94
CA ALA A 762 -13.70 10.58 -36.01
C ALA A 762 -14.32 10.32 -37.40
N GLU A 763 -15.20 9.33 -37.50
CA GLU A 763 -15.93 9.02 -38.73
C GLU A 763 -16.90 10.16 -39.11
N ALA A 764 -17.64 10.70 -38.14
CA ALA A 764 -18.49 11.88 -38.33
C ALA A 764 -17.68 13.10 -38.77
N THR A 765 -16.48 13.32 -38.23
CA THR A 765 -15.58 14.40 -38.64
C THR A 765 -15.22 14.26 -40.12
N SER A 766 -14.86 13.06 -40.57
CA SER A 766 -14.51 12.80 -41.97
C SER A 766 -15.68 13.06 -42.92
N VAL A 767 -16.90 12.65 -42.55
CA VAL A 767 -18.11 12.92 -43.34
C VAL A 767 -18.39 14.42 -43.42
N THR A 768 -18.27 15.13 -42.30
CA THR A 768 -18.55 16.56 -42.21
C THR A 768 -17.50 17.40 -42.95
N GLU A 769 -16.23 16.99 -42.97
CA GLU A 769 -15.18 17.56 -43.83
C GLU A 769 -15.47 17.35 -45.32
N GLY A 770 -16.02 16.19 -45.68
CA GLY A 770 -16.51 15.93 -47.04
C GLY A 770 -17.65 16.89 -47.44
N LEU A 771 -18.59 17.13 -46.53
CA LEU A 771 -19.66 18.11 -46.72
C LEU A 771 -19.13 19.54 -46.90
N ALA A 772 -18.11 19.92 -46.11
CA ALA A 772 -17.45 21.23 -46.22
C ALA A 772 -16.82 21.43 -47.60
N LYS A 773 -16.13 20.41 -48.13
CA LYS A 773 -15.57 20.45 -49.49
C LYS A 773 -16.67 20.57 -50.56
N GLY A 774 -17.74 19.80 -50.43
CA GLY A 774 -18.88 19.89 -51.34
C GLY A 774 -19.56 21.26 -51.35
N LEU A 775 -19.72 21.88 -50.18
CA LEU A 775 -20.24 23.25 -50.06
C LEU A 775 -19.33 24.28 -50.74
N GLU A 776 -18.01 24.13 -50.61
CA GLU A 776 -17.04 25.01 -51.29
C GLU A 776 -17.12 24.86 -52.82
N GLU A 777 -17.25 23.65 -53.33
CA GLU A 777 -17.47 23.42 -54.78
C GLU A 777 -18.77 24.04 -55.28
N ILE A 778 -19.87 23.90 -54.51
CA ILE A 778 -21.16 24.53 -54.84
C ILE A 778 -21.03 26.05 -54.79
N ARG A 779 -20.27 26.61 -53.84
CA ARG A 779 -20.02 28.04 -53.72
C ARG A 779 -19.26 28.59 -54.92
N VAL A 780 -18.21 27.91 -55.37
CA VAL A 780 -17.46 28.26 -56.59
C VAL A 780 -18.39 28.26 -57.81
N LYS A 781 -19.18 27.19 -58.00
CA LYS A 781 -20.17 27.13 -59.08
C LYS A 781 -21.22 28.25 -58.99
N THR A 782 -21.70 28.56 -57.80
CA THR A 782 -22.69 29.62 -57.58
C THR A 782 -22.11 30.97 -58.03
N ARG A 783 -20.84 31.25 -57.69
CA ARG A 783 -20.13 32.46 -58.12
C ARG A 783 -19.93 32.52 -59.63
N ASP A 784 -19.60 31.41 -60.26
CA ASP A 784 -19.46 31.32 -61.72
C ASP A 784 -20.81 31.59 -62.42
N ILE A 785 -21.91 31.02 -61.90
CA ILE A 785 -23.26 31.27 -62.41
C ILE A 785 -23.64 32.74 -62.20
N THR A 786 -23.41 33.34 -61.03
CA THR A 786 -23.65 34.78 -60.80
C THR A 786 -22.92 35.64 -61.83
N THR A 787 -21.66 35.30 -62.14
CA THR A 787 -20.84 36.03 -63.11
C THR A 787 -21.38 35.88 -64.54
N ALA A 788 -21.75 34.67 -64.93
CA ALA A 788 -22.36 34.38 -66.24
C ALA A 788 -23.72 35.08 -66.41
N THR A 789 -24.56 35.07 -65.36
CA THR A 789 -25.88 35.73 -65.38
C THR A 789 -25.73 37.26 -65.48
N ALA A 790 -24.72 37.83 -64.82
CA ALA A 790 -24.39 39.25 -64.92
C ALA A 790 -23.85 39.65 -66.29
N GLN A 791 -23.14 38.75 -66.98
CA GLN A 791 -22.72 38.97 -68.38
C GLN A 791 -23.92 38.87 -69.32
N GLN A 792 -24.81 37.91 -69.12
CA GLN A 792 -26.03 37.74 -69.91
C GLN A 792 -26.97 38.95 -69.76
N ALA A 793 -27.16 39.47 -68.55
CA ALA A 793 -27.92 40.69 -68.31
C ALA A 793 -27.34 41.88 -69.07
N ARG A 794 -26.02 42.10 -68.97
CA ARG A 794 -25.31 43.17 -69.71
C ARG A 794 -25.41 42.99 -71.23
N GLY A 795 -25.27 41.77 -71.73
CA GLY A 795 -25.45 41.45 -73.14
C GLY A 795 -26.85 41.78 -73.64
N ALA A 796 -27.88 41.35 -72.90
CA ALA A 796 -29.28 41.66 -73.22
C ALA A 796 -29.56 43.18 -73.22
N THR A 797 -28.99 43.94 -72.29
CA THR A 797 -29.09 45.41 -72.28
C THR A 797 -28.38 46.05 -73.48
N ALA A 798 -27.21 45.54 -73.86
CA ALA A 798 -26.49 46.01 -75.04
C ALA A 798 -27.26 45.71 -76.34
N THR A 799 -27.81 44.50 -76.48
CA THR A 799 -28.67 44.13 -77.62
C THR A 799 -29.93 45.00 -77.66
N ALA A 800 -30.55 45.29 -76.52
CA ALA A 800 -31.68 46.21 -76.45
C ALA A 800 -31.29 47.61 -76.96
N ALA A 801 -30.12 48.13 -76.57
CA ALA A 801 -29.62 49.43 -77.02
C ALA A 801 -29.32 49.47 -78.52
N GLU A 802 -28.67 48.43 -79.07
CA GLU A 802 -28.38 48.32 -80.51
C GLU A 802 -29.67 48.22 -81.34
N VAL A 803 -30.64 47.41 -80.92
CA VAL A 803 -31.93 47.26 -81.60
C VAL A 803 -32.74 48.56 -81.52
N GLN A 804 -32.67 49.28 -80.40
CA GLN A 804 -33.27 50.60 -80.26
C GLN A 804 -32.64 51.61 -81.24
N GLU A 805 -31.32 51.57 -81.42
CA GLU A 805 -30.62 52.42 -82.39
C GLU A 805 -31.04 52.09 -83.82
N VAL A 806 -31.15 50.81 -84.17
CA VAL A 806 -31.66 50.35 -85.47
C VAL A 806 -33.10 50.82 -85.69
N ALA A 807 -33.97 50.72 -84.68
CA ALA A 807 -35.35 51.22 -84.76
C ALA A 807 -35.38 52.73 -85.02
N VAL A 808 -34.52 53.51 -84.36
CA VAL A 808 -34.41 54.97 -84.60
C VAL A 808 -33.94 55.28 -86.03
N ARG A 809 -32.97 54.52 -86.55
CA ARG A 809 -32.48 54.68 -87.94
C ARG A 809 -33.54 54.28 -88.96
N LEU A 810 -34.30 53.21 -88.71
CA LEU A 810 -35.42 52.80 -89.55
C LEU A 810 -36.53 53.85 -89.55
N ALA A 811 -36.88 54.43 -88.40
CA ALA A 811 -37.84 55.53 -88.33
C ALA A 811 -37.41 56.77 -89.14
N GLN A 812 -36.10 57.08 -89.14
CA GLN A 812 -35.53 58.12 -90.00
C GLN A 812 -35.64 57.76 -91.49
N LEU A 813 -35.38 56.49 -91.84
CA LEU A 813 -35.51 55.99 -93.21
C LEU A 813 -36.96 56.05 -93.71
N THR A 814 -37.93 55.60 -92.90
CA THR A 814 -39.37 55.70 -93.15
C THR A 814 -39.77 57.15 -93.46
N ARG A 815 -39.24 58.10 -92.67
CA ARG A 815 -39.50 59.54 -92.87
C ARG A 815 -38.90 60.07 -94.18
N LEU A 816 -37.68 59.66 -94.52
CA LEU A 816 -37.01 60.04 -95.77
C LEU A 816 -37.71 59.45 -97.01
N GLN A 817 -38.11 58.18 -96.95
CA GLN A 817 -38.86 57.52 -98.02
C GLN A 817 -40.26 58.10 -98.19
N GLY A 818 -40.93 58.48 -97.09
CA GLY A 818 -42.19 59.22 -97.14
C GLY A 818 -42.06 60.57 -97.86
N LEU A 819 -40.97 61.31 -97.60
CA LEU A 819 -40.67 62.56 -98.31
C LEU A 819 -40.33 62.32 -99.80
N GLN A 820 -39.65 61.22 -100.13
CA GLN A 820 -39.42 60.81 -101.52
C GLN A 820 -40.73 60.43 -102.23
N ALA A 821 -41.64 59.72 -101.57
CA ALA A 821 -42.96 59.38 -102.11
C ALA A 821 -43.79 60.65 -102.39
N GLU A 822 -43.79 61.63 -101.48
CA GLU A 822 -44.47 62.91 -101.69
C GLU A 822 -43.87 63.71 -102.85
N SER A 823 -42.55 63.74 -102.98
CA SER A 823 -41.88 64.47 -104.06
C SER A 823 -42.07 63.80 -105.42
N LEU A 824 -42.07 62.46 -105.48
CA LEU A 824 -42.42 61.69 -106.68
C LEU A 824 -43.91 61.82 -107.05
N ALA A 825 -44.81 61.86 -106.07
CA ALA A 825 -46.23 62.13 -106.29
C ALA A 825 -46.46 63.54 -106.86
N ARG A 826 -45.71 64.55 -106.39
CA ARG A 826 -45.72 65.91 -106.97
C ARG A 826 -45.15 65.93 -108.39
N LEU A 827 -44.12 65.13 -108.68
CA LEU A 827 -43.55 65.00 -110.03
C LEU A 827 -44.55 64.35 -111.01
N ASN A 828 -45.26 63.31 -110.58
CA ASN A 828 -46.34 62.67 -111.34
C ASN A 828 -47.52 63.63 -111.56
N GLY A 829 -47.83 64.48 -110.57
CA GLY A 829 -48.80 65.56 -110.70
C GLY A 829 -48.38 66.66 -111.67
N ALA A 830 -47.09 67.00 -111.75
CA ALA A 830 -46.56 68.04 -112.64
C ALA A 830 -46.50 67.61 -114.12
N LEU A 831 -46.39 66.30 -114.41
CA LEU A 831 -46.48 65.75 -115.77
C LEU A 831 -47.92 65.73 -116.32
N GLY A 832 -48.93 65.98 -115.47
CA GLY A 832 -50.34 66.10 -115.85
C GLY A 832 -50.84 67.55 -115.78
N GLY A 833 -50.57 68.35 -116.80
CA GLY A 833 -51.03 69.74 -116.85
C GLY A 833 -52.41 69.95 -117.51
N THR A 834 -53.42 70.22 -116.68
CA THR A 834 -54.71 70.91 -116.97
C THR A 834 -55.96 70.06 -117.32
N LYS A 835 -56.65 69.55 -116.29
CA LYS A 835 -58.06 69.88 -116.06
C LYS A 835 -58.52 69.61 -114.63
N ASP A 836 -59.27 70.58 -114.13
CA ASP A 836 -60.15 70.61 -112.95
C ASP A 836 -59.53 70.82 -111.55
N LEU A 837 -59.33 72.13 -111.30
CA LEU A 837 -59.64 72.81 -110.05
C LEU A 837 -61.14 72.67 -109.71
N SER A 838 -61.50 71.78 -108.78
CA SER A 838 -62.53 72.07 -107.77
C SER A 838 -62.46 71.06 -106.63
N GLU A 839 -62.55 71.61 -105.41
CA GLU A 839 -62.74 70.94 -104.11
C GLU A 839 -61.47 70.66 -103.29
N ALA A 840 -60.94 71.77 -102.78
CA ALA A 840 -60.38 71.84 -101.45
C ALA A 840 -61.49 71.68 -100.39
N GLY A 841 -61.21 70.90 -99.33
CA GLY A 841 -61.81 71.12 -98.01
C GLY A 841 -62.37 69.89 -97.29
N ALA A 842 -61.59 69.43 -96.30
CA ALA A 842 -61.98 68.78 -95.02
C ALA A 842 -61.25 67.44 -94.81
N ALA A 843 -60.67 67.11 -93.66
CA ALA A 843 -60.35 67.85 -92.47
C ALA A 843 -59.31 67.02 -91.68
N GLN A 844 -58.36 67.77 -91.15
CA GLN A 844 -57.41 67.52 -90.07
C GLN A 844 -58.08 66.94 -88.80
N GLY A 845 -57.46 65.92 -88.18
CA GLY A 845 -57.78 65.40 -86.84
C GLY A 845 -57.71 63.86 -86.79
N ALA A 846 -56.99 63.16 -85.91
CA ALA A 846 -56.44 63.55 -84.63
C ALA A 846 -55.18 62.73 -84.30
N LYS A 847 -54.27 63.44 -83.64
CA LYS A 847 -53.17 62.93 -82.83
C LYS A 847 -53.68 62.17 -81.60
N GLU A 848 -52.79 61.29 -81.13
CA GLU A 848 -52.56 60.92 -79.71
C GLU A 848 -53.66 60.09 -79.00
N GLN A 849 -53.34 58.84 -78.64
CA GLN A 849 -53.04 58.52 -77.24
C GLN A 849 -52.46 57.12 -77.04
N ARG A 850 -51.45 57.10 -76.17
CA ARG A 850 -50.75 55.97 -75.56
C ARG A 850 -51.67 55.18 -74.61
N ALA A 851 -51.39 53.89 -74.46
CA ALA A 851 -50.73 53.34 -73.27
C ALA A 851 -50.00 52.05 -73.65
#